data_AF-A0A327H1T9-F1
#
_entry.id   AF-A0A327H1T9-F1
#
_cell.length_a   1.000
_cell.length_b   1.000
_cell.length_c   1.000
_cell.angle_alpha   90.00
_cell.angle_beta   90.00
_cell.angle_gamma   90.00
#
_symmetry.space_group_name_H-M   'P 1'
#
loop_
_entity.id
_entity.type
_entity.pdbx_description
1 polymer ?
#
loop_
_entity_poly.entity_id
_entity_poly.type
_entity_poly.pdbx_seq_one_letter_code
_entity_poly.pdbx_strand_id
1 'polypeptide(L)'
;MGQRTQSLTLAGIMFLSVLAGMLMFDLDSTTEEPPNIKPSVAGDSGKTLQAGLEPRVMLLVSDEDLDSVALEILIDGARTEDYTLSENGEVWIEIPPDKRGVVLIEASVIDDEGLSDDWAGTFTMSAASPVLVIGDPIPVEEGEKLVFGGTLFFEEISSCTARWEEPGGSGGSLPIDLDVDGRFSHEIAGEVGTVTIRVIADCGSDTTQTEFLATWLEGDNAGCTDPAASNYDSSSQTDDGSCEYSPDSDGDGTNDDQDLCEGHDDSADADGDGIPDGCDDAPSKYNSSDMLEFWQDKFLCQNNSGLEVDDYNTTGHDAHVCSVSLNSEDGNISITMNGLPNHDFESGPGCCASPQSHVITIPRAPANDTQGGHDTTNCPEAAGSYQCAADRGSIAFAINGVPIFGPEDGPGGDAVASQHEAYEEDRQEIWLGLCHGHSGPGGTYHYHADANCIHWHNEAQNEGWRNYSFPPDLSGEQSPVIGVALDGYPIYGAYGLDSSGVMAEMKSSYRLKEGQTGYNGIDDYEYVEGLGDLDVCNGHFGPTPDFPEGIYHYHSTMKNGDGEMGFPYFLICYHGVVPESDSDPCDGYGETWGPGVGPPPDGCDPGPPQGQESLPTIGPLGSLEPPIIGLIGFLWFLAWPSNTLREWASWKGPSDQAGTTHVCRPTQG
;
A
#
# COMPACT_ATOMS: atom_id res chain seq x y z
N MET A 1 -19.02 37.50 -54.95
CA MET A 1 -18.68 38.76 -54.26
C MET A 1 -18.66 39.88 -55.28
N GLY A 2 -19.40 40.97 -55.08
CA GLY A 2 -19.28 42.14 -55.95
C GLY A 2 -20.50 43.05 -56.14
N GLN A 3 -21.72 42.67 -55.73
CA GLN A 3 -22.89 43.54 -55.94
C GLN A 3 -23.98 43.57 -54.85
N ARG A 4 -23.77 42.98 -53.67
CA ARG A 4 -24.70 43.12 -52.54
C ARG A 4 -24.21 43.99 -51.38
N THR A 5 -22.96 44.45 -51.40
CA THR A 5 -22.37 45.20 -50.28
C THR A 5 -22.49 46.72 -50.40
N GLN A 6 -23.03 47.26 -51.50
CA GLN A 6 -23.24 48.72 -51.65
C GLN A 6 -24.65 49.21 -51.27
N SER A 7 -25.59 48.30 -50.95
CA SER A 7 -26.97 48.71 -50.64
C SER A 7 -27.27 48.91 -49.15
N LEU A 8 -26.44 48.40 -48.24
CA LEU A 8 -26.70 48.46 -46.80
C LEU A 8 -26.17 49.74 -46.14
N THR A 9 -25.18 50.40 -46.74
CA THR A 9 -24.58 51.64 -46.21
C THR A 9 -25.39 52.90 -46.51
N LEU A 10 -26.26 52.91 -47.52
CA LEU A 10 -27.12 54.07 -47.81
C LEU A 10 -28.41 54.12 -46.97
N ALA A 11 -28.91 52.98 -46.50
CA ALA A 11 -30.15 52.91 -45.71
C ALA A 11 -29.96 53.42 -44.26
N GLY A 12 -28.76 53.29 -43.68
CA GLY A 12 -28.47 53.77 -42.33
C GLY A 12 -28.44 55.30 -42.19
N ILE A 13 -28.16 56.05 -43.27
CA ILE A 13 -28.03 57.51 -43.22
C ILE A 13 -29.40 58.21 -43.29
N MET A 14 -30.42 57.57 -43.88
CA MET A 14 -31.77 58.16 -43.97
C MET A 14 -32.61 58.02 -42.70
N PHE A 15 -32.28 57.09 -41.80
CA PHE A 15 -33.02 56.92 -40.53
C PHE A 15 -32.61 57.94 -39.46
N LEU A 16 -31.40 58.47 -39.51
CA LEU A 16 -30.91 59.45 -38.53
C LEU A 16 -31.32 60.90 -38.85
N SER A 17 -31.75 61.20 -40.08
CA SER A 17 -32.14 62.57 -40.49
C SER A 17 -33.61 62.91 -40.24
N VAL A 18 -34.49 61.93 -40.06
CA VAL A 18 -35.93 62.15 -39.83
C VAL A 18 -36.24 62.51 -38.38
N LEU A 19 -35.49 61.98 -37.42
CA LEU A 19 -35.67 62.26 -35.99
C LEU A 19 -35.25 63.69 -35.58
N ALA A 20 -34.39 64.36 -36.37
CA ALA A 20 -33.96 65.72 -36.07
C ALA A 20 -34.88 66.81 -36.64
N GLY A 21 -35.83 66.47 -37.52
CA GLY A 21 -36.69 67.44 -38.24
C GLY A 21 -38.05 67.73 -37.61
N MET A 22 -38.53 66.91 -36.66
CA MET A 22 -39.85 67.07 -36.02
C MET A 22 -39.87 68.05 -34.84
N LEU A 23 -38.79 68.79 -34.62
CA LEU A 23 -38.62 69.64 -33.43
C LEU A 23 -38.75 71.14 -33.69
N MET A 24 -39.22 71.59 -34.86
CA MET A 24 -39.38 73.03 -35.12
C MET A 24 -40.63 73.31 -35.97
N PHE A 25 -41.44 74.25 -35.48
CA PHE A 25 -42.57 74.95 -36.13
C PHE A 25 -43.96 74.30 -36.03
N ASP A 26 -45.04 74.98 -35.65
CA ASP A 26 -45.30 76.27 -35.00
C ASP A 26 -46.84 76.50 -35.10
N LEU A 27 -47.45 77.08 -34.06
CA LEU A 27 -48.39 78.24 -34.08
C LEU A 27 -49.59 78.28 -35.07
N ASP A 28 -50.80 78.77 -34.76
CA ASP A 28 -51.44 79.29 -33.53
C ASP A 28 -52.93 79.64 -33.83
N SER A 29 -53.75 79.62 -32.79
CA SER A 29 -54.88 80.51 -32.43
C SER A 29 -56.09 80.75 -33.36
N THR A 30 -57.30 80.46 -32.86
CA THR A 30 -58.18 81.46 -32.18
C THR A 30 -59.60 80.89 -32.00
N THR A 31 -59.99 80.54 -30.78
CA THR A 31 -61.39 80.47 -30.34
C THR A 31 -61.48 81.07 -28.95
N GLU A 32 -62.26 82.14 -28.79
CA GLU A 32 -62.43 82.89 -27.55
C GLU A 32 -62.92 81.98 -26.40
N GLU A 33 -62.32 82.15 -25.22
CA GLU A 33 -62.63 81.38 -24.00
C GLU A 33 -63.98 81.78 -23.39
N PRO A 34 -64.71 80.82 -22.77
CA PRO A 34 -65.98 81.07 -22.10
C PRO A 34 -65.82 82.03 -20.90
N PRO A 35 -66.90 82.74 -20.50
CA PRO A 35 -66.84 83.69 -19.39
C PRO A 35 -66.61 82.98 -18.05
N ASN A 36 -65.64 83.50 -17.26
CA ASN A 36 -65.29 83.02 -15.92
C ASN A 36 -66.44 83.22 -14.90
N ILE A 37 -66.77 82.20 -14.12
CA ILE A 37 -67.85 82.12 -13.12
C ILE A 37 -67.20 81.81 -11.76
N LYS A 38 -67.63 82.51 -10.70
CA LYS A 38 -67.13 82.25 -9.34
C LYS A 38 -67.29 80.75 -8.94
N PRO A 39 -66.29 80.15 -8.27
CA PRO A 39 -66.37 78.77 -7.76
C PRO A 39 -67.46 78.60 -6.69
N SER A 40 -67.92 77.36 -6.47
CA SER A 40 -68.85 77.03 -5.38
C SER A 40 -68.41 75.80 -4.60
N VAL A 41 -68.61 75.82 -3.27
CA VAL A 41 -68.34 74.68 -2.38
C VAL A 41 -69.56 74.35 -1.52
N ALA A 42 -69.94 73.07 -1.48
CA ALA A 42 -71.09 72.60 -0.72
C ALA A 42 -70.85 71.22 -0.08
N GLY A 43 -71.42 70.99 1.10
CA GLY A 43 -71.33 69.71 1.80
C GLY A 43 -72.39 69.53 2.88
N ASP A 44 -72.46 68.30 3.40
CA ASP A 44 -73.38 67.93 4.49
C ASP A 44 -72.85 68.39 5.86
N SER A 45 -73.73 68.68 6.81
CA SER A 45 -73.36 68.97 8.21
C SER A 45 -74.33 68.33 9.21
N GLY A 46 -73.91 68.18 10.47
CA GLY A 46 -74.69 67.65 11.58
C GLY A 46 -74.76 66.12 11.65
N LYS A 47 -73.91 65.38 10.92
CA LYS A 47 -73.90 63.91 10.91
C LYS A 47 -73.05 63.32 12.04
N THR A 48 -73.37 62.10 12.45
CA THR A 48 -72.56 61.31 13.40
C THR A 48 -71.70 60.29 12.64
N LEU A 49 -70.41 60.23 12.96
CA LEU A 49 -69.41 59.33 12.37
C LEU A 49 -68.83 58.42 13.47
N GLN A 50 -68.40 57.20 13.14
CA GLN A 50 -67.79 56.27 14.10
C GLN A 50 -66.27 56.45 14.14
N ALA A 51 -65.70 56.48 15.35
CA ALA A 51 -64.26 56.53 15.54
C ALA A 51 -63.60 55.18 15.18
N GLY A 52 -62.47 55.22 14.45
CA GLY A 52 -61.58 54.08 14.23
C GLY A 52 -61.57 53.47 12.82
N LEU A 53 -62.64 53.58 12.04
CA LEU A 53 -62.68 53.14 10.63
C LEU A 53 -62.65 54.37 9.72
N GLU A 54 -61.46 54.93 9.48
CA GLU A 54 -61.17 56.02 8.52
C GLU A 54 -62.36 56.98 8.26
N PRO A 55 -62.77 57.77 9.26
CA PRO A 55 -63.94 58.63 9.13
C PRO A 55 -63.69 59.72 8.10
N ARG A 56 -64.40 59.68 6.97
CA ARG A 56 -64.27 60.67 5.89
C ARG A 56 -65.55 61.45 5.61
N VAL A 57 -65.38 62.72 5.24
CA VAL A 57 -66.46 63.64 4.86
C VAL A 57 -66.29 64.01 3.39
N MET A 58 -67.41 64.09 2.65
CA MET A 58 -67.42 64.48 1.25
C MET A 58 -67.97 65.89 1.09
N LEU A 59 -67.23 66.75 0.39
CA LEU A 59 -67.71 68.04 -0.15
C LEU A 59 -67.75 67.97 -1.69
N LEU A 60 -68.51 68.87 -2.29
CA LEU A 60 -68.58 69.06 -3.73
C LEU A 60 -68.15 70.50 -4.06
N VAL A 61 -67.14 70.61 -4.91
CA VAL A 61 -66.61 71.85 -5.47
C VAL A 61 -66.96 71.89 -6.95
N SER A 62 -67.39 73.05 -7.46
CA SER A 62 -67.70 73.22 -8.87
C SER A 62 -67.14 74.53 -9.39
N ASP A 63 -66.49 74.48 -10.55
CA ASP A 63 -65.94 75.60 -11.30
C ASP A 63 -65.88 75.24 -12.80
N GLU A 64 -65.69 76.21 -13.69
CA GLU A 64 -65.41 75.96 -15.10
C GLU A 64 -64.00 75.41 -15.35
N ASP A 65 -63.04 75.75 -14.50
CA ASP A 65 -61.67 75.24 -14.52
C ASP A 65 -61.27 74.73 -13.12
N LEU A 66 -61.67 73.49 -12.83
CA LEU A 66 -61.33 72.82 -11.58
C LEU A 66 -59.82 72.59 -11.38
N ASP A 67 -59.00 72.72 -12.43
CA ASP A 67 -57.55 72.57 -12.30
C ASP A 67 -56.89 73.86 -11.79
N SER A 68 -57.56 75.02 -11.90
CA SER A 68 -57.04 76.32 -11.48
C SER A 68 -57.45 76.73 -10.06
N VAL A 69 -58.43 76.03 -9.45
CA VAL A 69 -58.93 76.37 -8.12
C VAL A 69 -57.97 75.99 -6.98
N ALA A 70 -57.82 76.90 -6.03
CA ALA A 70 -57.12 76.67 -4.77
C ALA A 70 -58.13 76.35 -3.65
N LEU A 71 -57.97 75.20 -3.00
CA LEU A 71 -58.80 74.76 -1.88
C LEU A 71 -58.01 74.81 -0.57
N GLU A 72 -58.60 75.39 0.48
CA GLU A 72 -58.10 75.38 1.85
C GLU A 72 -59.12 74.71 2.77
N ILE A 73 -58.69 73.71 3.55
CA ILE A 73 -59.55 73.00 4.50
C ILE A 73 -58.97 73.10 5.92
N LEU A 74 -59.81 73.45 6.89
CA LEU A 74 -59.47 73.48 8.31
C LEU A 74 -60.35 72.49 9.08
N ILE A 75 -59.72 71.73 9.98
CA ILE A 75 -60.38 70.85 10.95
C ILE A 75 -60.12 71.40 12.35
N ASP A 76 -61.18 71.85 13.04
CA ASP A 76 -61.13 72.59 14.32
C ASP A 76 -60.15 73.77 14.30
N GLY A 77 -60.09 74.49 13.17
CA GLY A 77 -59.22 75.64 12.97
C GLY A 77 -57.76 75.31 12.62
N ALA A 78 -57.39 74.04 12.44
CA ALA A 78 -56.08 73.62 11.95
C ALA A 78 -56.15 73.23 10.47
N ARG A 79 -55.27 73.77 9.63
CA ARG A 79 -55.17 73.41 8.20
C ARG A 79 -54.82 71.92 8.04
N THR A 80 -55.48 71.24 7.11
CA THR A 80 -55.19 69.85 6.74
C THR A 80 -54.84 69.74 5.26
N GLU A 81 -53.90 68.86 4.93
CA GLU A 81 -53.59 68.45 3.55
C GLU A 81 -54.17 67.05 3.25
N ASP A 82 -54.80 66.41 4.23
CA ASP A 82 -55.37 65.06 4.14
C ASP A 82 -56.77 65.09 3.50
N TYR A 83 -56.81 65.55 2.25
CA TYR A 83 -58.00 65.49 1.40
C TYR A 83 -57.62 65.19 -0.05
N THR A 84 -58.58 64.66 -0.80
CA THR A 84 -58.41 64.40 -2.24
C THR A 84 -59.51 65.11 -3.01
N LEU A 85 -59.12 65.98 -3.96
CA LEU A 85 -60.03 66.57 -4.95
C LEU A 85 -59.97 65.71 -6.21
N SER A 86 -61.11 65.19 -6.63
CA SER A 86 -61.27 64.42 -7.85
C SER A 86 -61.59 65.33 -9.04
N GLU A 87 -61.32 64.87 -10.26
CA GLU A 87 -61.58 65.58 -11.53
C GLU A 87 -63.08 65.94 -11.71
N ASN A 88 -63.98 65.32 -10.96
CA ASN A 88 -65.43 65.61 -10.94
C ASN A 88 -65.84 66.65 -9.88
N GLY A 89 -64.89 67.25 -9.15
CA GLY A 89 -65.17 68.22 -8.10
C GLY A 89 -65.50 67.62 -6.73
N GLU A 90 -65.42 66.30 -6.55
CA GLU A 90 -65.65 65.68 -5.24
C GLU A 90 -64.39 65.78 -4.36
N VAL A 91 -64.56 66.29 -3.13
CA VAL A 91 -63.49 66.40 -2.14
C VAL A 91 -63.75 65.42 -0.99
N TRP A 92 -62.88 64.43 -0.83
CA TRP A 92 -62.92 63.52 0.32
C TRP A 92 -61.90 63.96 1.36
N ILE A 93 -62.39 64.37 2.54
CA ILE A 93 -61.60 64.85 3.67
C ILE A 93 -61.51 63.74 4.71
N GLU A 94 -60.29 63.36 5.10
CA GLU A 94 -60.05 62.38 6.15
C GLU A 94 -60.02 63.08 7.52
N ILE A 95 -60.86 62.61 8.47
CA ILE A 95 -60.84 63.12 9.84
C ILE A 95 -59.79 62.33 10.62
N PRO A 96 -58.84 63.00 11.29
CA PRO A 96 -57.83 62.32 12.10
C PRO A 96 -58.46 61.36 13.12
N PRO A 97 -57.95 60.12 13.27
CA PRO A 97 -58.59 59.07 14.05
C PRO A 97 -58.61 59.34 15.55
N ASP A 98 -57.85 60.32 16.03
CA ASP A 98 -57.79 60.79 17.41
C ASP A 98 -58.88 61.84 17.76
N LYS A 99 -59.56 62.42 16.75
CA LYS A 99 -60.65 63.38 16.99
C LYS A 99 -61.84 62.70 17.68
N ARG A 100 -62.41 63.38 18.67
CA ARG A 100 -63.53 62.92 19.49
C ARG A 100 -64.51 64.08 19.73
N GLY A 101 -65.78 63.78 19.94
CA GLY A 101 -66.80 64.80 20.18
C GLY A 101 -67.25 65.53 18.91
N VAL A 102 -67.56 66.82 19.04
CA VAL A 102 -68.00 67.65 17.90
C VAL A 102 -66.78 68.24 17.20
N VAL A 103 -66.62 67.91 15.92
CA VAL A 103 -65.56 68.39 15.03
C VAL A 103 -66.14 69.42 14.07
N LEU A 104 -65.48 70.57 13.93
CA LEU A 104 -65.81 71.62 12.95
C LEU A 104 -64.90 71.49 11.73
N ILE A 105 -65.49 71.47 10.53
CA ILE A 105 -64.77 71.50 9.25
C ILE A 105 -65.14 72.79 8.53
N GLU A 106 -64.14 73.53 8.09
CA GLU A 106 -64.27 74.75 7.30
C GLU A 106 -63.50 74.57 5.99
N ALA A 107 -64.09 74.97 4.87
CA ALA A 107 -63.49 74.88 3.54
C ALA A 107 -63.64 76.22 2.80
N SER A 108 -62.58 76.67 2.14
CA SER A 108 -62.55 77.88 1.33
C SER A 108 -61.96 77.56 -0.04
N VAL A 109 -62.68 77.90 -1.12
CA VAL A 109 -62.23 77.70 -2.50
C VAL A 109 -62.05 79.05 -3.19
N ILE A 110 -60.96 79.23 -3.94
CA ILE A 110 -60.61 80.47 -4.64
C ILE A 110 -60.17 80.10 -6.07
N ASP A 111 -60.71 80.76 -7.10
CA ASP A 111 -60.25 80.62 -8.49
C ASP A 111 -58.99 81.46 -8.77
N ASP A 112 -58.40 81.32 -9.96
CA ASP A 112 -57.20 82.04 -10.39
C ASP A 112 -57.43 83.54 -10.65
N GLU A 113 -58.69 83.94 -10.85
CA GLU A 113 -59.13 85.34 -10.93
C GLU A 113 -59.41 85.97 -9.56
N GLY A 114 -59.36 85.18 -8.48
CA GLY A 114 -59.48 85.60 -7.09
C GLY A 114 -60.92 85.70 -6.55
N LEU A 115 -61.91 85.11 -7.23
CA LEU A 115 -63.26 84.91 -6.70
C LEU A 115 -63.28 83.69 -5.78
N SER A 116 -63.98 83.78 -4.65
CA SER A 116 -63.95 82.73 -3.62
C SER A 116 -65.31 82.41 -3.01
N ASP A 117 -65.48 81.18 -2.54
CA ASP A 117 -66.64 80.69 -1.78
C ASP A 117 -66.21 79.90 -0.54
N ASP A 118 -67.02 79.96 0.51
CA ASP A 118 -66.70 79.37 1.82
C ASP A 118 -67.84 78.46 2.30
N TRP A 119 -67.47 77.34 2.94
CA TRP A 119 -68.41 76.39 3.56
C TRP A 119 -67.93 75.97 4.96
N ALA A 120 -68.87 75.74 5.87
CA ALA A 120 -68.58 75.20 7.20
C ALA A 120 -69.64 74.19 7.67
N GLY A 121 -69.20 73.11 8.33
CA GLY A 121 -70.07 72.05 8.86
C GLY A 121 -69.52 71.41 10.13
N THR A 122 -70.41 70.89 10.97
CA THR A 122 -70.05 70.20 12.23
C THR A 122 -70.42 68.71 12.18
N PHE A 123 -69.61 67.85 12.81
CA PHE A 123 -69.80 66.40 12.84
C PHE A 123 -69.58 65.86 14.26
N THR A 124 -70.29 64.80 14.65
CA THR A 124 -70.13 64.16 15.99
C THR A 124 -69.47 62.79 15.88
N MET A 125 -68.42 62.51 16.66
CA MET A 125 -67.74 61.21 16.71
C MET A 125 -68.28 60.31 17.84
N SER A 126 -68.71 59.07 17.55
CA SER A 126 -69.21 58.08 18.53
C SER A 126 -68.20 56.97 18.88
N ALA A 127 -68.23 56.50 20.13
CA ALA A 127 -67.43 55.40 20.71
C ALA A 127 -67.76 54.01 20.13
N ALA A 128 -66.76 53.12 20.02
CA ALA A 128 -66.86 51.78 19.41
C ALA A 128 -66.73 50.62 20.43
N SER A 129 -67.34 49.46 20.15
CA SER A 129 -67.16 48.18 20.87
C SER A 129 -65.70 47.70 20.87
N PRO A 130 -65.26 46.85 21.84
CA PRO A 130 -63.86 46.41 21.91
C PRO A 130 -63.44 45.58 20.69
N VAL A 131 -62.33 45.96 20.06
CA VAL A 131 -61.76 45.25 18.90
C VAL A 131 -60.42 44.64 19.28
N LEU A 132 -60.26 43.33 19.07
CA LEU A 132 -59.04 42.59 19.35
C LEU A 132 -58.34 42.20 18.06
N VAL A 133 -57.11 42.70 17.86
CA VAL A 133 -56.25 42.37 16.71
C VAL A 133 -55.05 41.59 17.20
N ILE A 134 -54.76 40.46 16.57
CA ILE A 134 -53.59 39.61 16.85
C ILE A 134 -52.70 39.64 15.61
N GLY A 135 -51.38 39.80 15.81
CA GLY A 135 -50.41 39.65 14.72
C GLY A 135 -50.22 38.18 14.35
N ASP A 136 -49.89 37.91 13.09
CA ASP A 136 -49.62 36.54 12.63
C ASP A 136 -48.35 36.01 13.33
N PRO A 137 -48.43 34.93 14.12
CA PRO A 137 -47.25 34.35 14.74
C PRO A 137 -46.38 33.64 13.72
N ILE A 138 -45.08 33.62 13.99
CA ILE A 138 -44.09 32.91 13.17
C ILE A 138 -43.99 31.46 13.69
N PRO A 139 -43.98 30.44 12.81
CA PRO A 139 -43.67 29.06 13.21
C PRO A 139 -42.30 28.96 13.89
N VAL A 140 -42.17 28.12 14.91
CA VAL A 140 -40.92 27.92 15.67
C VAL A 140 -40.48 26.46 15.63
N GLU A 141 -39.23 26.16 15.94
CA GLU A 141 -38.70 24.79 15.94
C GLU A 141 -39.09 24.01 17.21
N GLU A 142 -38.95 22.69 17.17
CA GLU A 142 -39.20 21.82 18.33
C GLU A 142 -38.41 22.27 19.56
N GLY A 143 -39.12 22.49 20.68
CA GLY A 143 -38.52 22.94 21.94
C GLY A 143 -38.46 24.46 22.12
N GLU A 144 -38.73 25.24 21.09
CA GLU A 144 -38.87 26.69 21.20
C GLU A 144 -40.28 27.13 21.65
N LYS A 145 -40.36 28.31 22.29
CA LYS A 145 -41.63 28.92 22.66
C LYS A 145 -42.08 29.88 21.57
N LEU A 146 -43.32 29.71 21.11
CA LEU A 146 -43.94 30.60 20.14
C LEU A 146 -44.41 31.88 20.84
N VAL A 147 -44.02 33.03 20.31
CA VAL A 147 -44.41 34.35 20.82
C VAL A 147 -45.50 34.93 19.93
N PHE A 148 -46.63 35.33 20.51
CA PHE A 148 -47.65 36.11 19.81
C PHE A 148 -47.95 37.40 20.55
N GLY A 149 -48.38 38.41 19.79
CA GLY A 149 -48.72 39.72 20.32
C GLY A 149 -49.92 40.31 19.61
N GLY A 150 -50.58 41.25 20.28
CA GLY A 150 -51.79 41.86 19.77
C GLY A 150 -52.08 43.21 20.41
N THR A 151 -53.15 43.85 19.96
CA THR A 151 -53.67 45.09 20.54
C THR A 151 -55.17 45.00 20.70
N LEU A 152 -55.64 45.31 21.90
CA LEU A 152 -57.05 45.49 22.24
C LEU A 152 -57.38 46.99 22.20
N PHE A 153 -58.31 47.37 21.33
CA PHE A 153 -58.80 48.74 21.22
C PHE A 153 -60.12 48.87 21.99
N PHE A 154 -60.11 49.60 23.10
CA PHE A 154 -61.30 49.92 23.88
C PHE A 154 -61.11 51.22 24.69
N GLU A 155 -62.20 51.91 25.06
CA GLU A 155 -62.12 53.19 25.79
C GLU A 155 -61.63 53.02 27.24
N GLU A 156 -61.97 51.91 27.90
CA GLU A 156 -61.54 51.60 29.28
C GLU A 156 -60.71 50.31 29.32
N ILE A 157 -59.48 50.35 28.78
CA ILE A 157 -58.59 49.18 28.75
C ILE A 157 -58.34 48.63 30.17
N SER A 158 -58.32 49.49 31.18
CA SER A 158 -58.18 49.09 32.59
C SER A 158 -59.32 48.23 33.14
N SER A 159 -60.49 48.19 32.47
CA SER A 159 -61.60 47.31 32.84
C SER A 159 -61.57 45.97 32.10
N CYS A 160 -60.64 45.80 31.15
CA CYS A 160 -60.52 44.61 30.34
C CYS A 160 -59.60 43.57 30.97
N THR A 161 -59.93 42.30 30.76
CA THR A 161 -59.06 41.16 31.05
C THR A 161 -58.95 40.29 29.80
N ALA A 162 -57.74 39.80 29.49
CA ALA A 162 -57.50 38.92 28.36
C ALA A 162 -57.04 37.53 28.82
N ARG A 163 -57.41 36.51 28.07
CA ARG A 163 -56.97 35.12 28.28
C ARG A 163 -56.89 34.39 26.95
N TRP A 164 -56.07 33.35 26.89
CA TRP A 164 -56.07 32.42 25.76
C TRP A 164 -56.55 31.02 26.17
N GLU A 165 -57.00 30.26 25.18
CA GLU A 165 -57.39 28.86 25.32
C GLU A 165 -57.11 28.10 24.01
N GLU A 166 -56.90 26.79 24.12
CA GLU A 166 -56.87 25.87 22.98
C GLU A 166 -58.28 25.27 22.78
N PRO A 167 -58.97 25.56 21.67
CA PRO A 167 -60.32 25.04 21.43
C PRO A 167 -60.34 23.51 21.36
N GLY A 168 -60.89 22.87 22.39
CA GLY A 168 -61.01 21.40 22.46
C GLY A 168 -59.81 20.70 23.11
N GLY A 169 -58.81 21.44 23.57
CA GLY A 169 -57.66 20.92 24.31
C GLY A 169 -57.95 20.58 25.79
N SER A 170 -57.02 19.89 26.44
CA SER A 170 -57.08 19.58 27.88
C SER A 170 -56.40 20.63 28.78
N GLY A 171 -55.67 21.56 28.18
CA GLY A 171 -55.05 22.71 28.84
C GLY A 171 -56.08 23.82 29.07
N GLY A 172 -56.37 24.14 30.32
CA GLY A 172 -57.32 25.22 30.67
C GLY A 172 -56.90 26.60 30.15
N SER A 173 -57.81 27.58 30.29
CA SER A 173 -57.56 28.95 29.85
C SER A 173 -56.56 29.67 30.77
N LEU A 174 -55.57 30.36 30.18
CA LEU A 174 -54.53 31.09 30.89
C LEU A 174 -54.62 32.62 30.65
N PRO A 175 -54.40 33.45 31.68
CA PRO A 175 -54.51 34.90 31.56
C PRO A 175 -53.35 35.50 30.73
N ILE A 176 -53.66 36.61 30.06
CA ILE A 176 -52.71 37.46 29.33
C ILE A 176 -52.67 38.83 30.01
N ASP A 177 -51.46 39.32 30.27
CA ASP A 177 -51.26 40.66 30.81
C ASP A 177 -51.43 41.72 29.71
N LEU A 178 -52.39 42.63 29.91
CA LEU A 178 -52.62 43.78 29.03
C LEU A 178 -51.84 44.99 29.54
N ASP A 179 -51.14 45.67 28.65
CA ASP A 179 -50.51 46.96 28.95
C ASP A 179 -51.57 48.08 29.00
N VAL A 180 -51.19 49.23 29.54
CA VAL A 180 -52.08 50.40 29.71
C VAL A 180 -52.67 50.91 28.40
N ASP A 181 -51.98 50.67 27.28
CA ASP A 181 -52.40 51.03 25.92
C ASP A 181 -53.06 49.85 25.17
N GLY A 182 -53.35 48.74 25.86
CA GLY A 182 -54.08 47.57 25.31
C GLY A 182 -53.22 46.59 24.52
N ARG A 183 -51.92 46.84 24.43
CA ARG A 183 -50.95 45.93 23.81
C ARG A 183 -50.62 44.76 24.72
N PHE A 184 -50.33 43.61 24.15
CA PHE A 184 -49.83 42.46 24.91
C PHE A 184 -48.88 41.61 24.06
N SER A 185 -48.04 40.84 24.75
CA SER A 185 -47.18 39.80 24.19
C SER A 185 -47.18 38.61 25.13
N HIS A 186 -47.26 37.40 24.58
CA HIS A 186 -47.32 36.17 25.37
C HIS A 186 -46.55 35.04 24.68
N GLU A 187 -45.99 34.15 25.49
CA GLU A 187 -45.24 32.97 25.02
C GLU A 187 -46.02 31.71 25.32
N ILE A 188 -46.11 30.81 24.35
CA ILE A 188 -46.72 29.48 24.51
C ILE A 188 -45.74 28.40 24.06
N ALA A 189 -45.74 27.28 24.76
CA ALA A 189 -44.99 26.07 24.39
C ALA A 189 -45.95 25.03 23.82
N GLY A 190 -45.49 24.25 22.86
CA GLY A 190 -46.28 23.22 22.18
C GLY A 190 -45.42 22.05 21.71
N GLU A 191 -46.09 21.01 21.22
CA GLU A 191 -45.47 19.85 20.57
C GLU A 191 -45.48 20.04 19.04
N VAL A 192 -44.64 19.30 18.32
CA VAL A 192 -44.52 19.35 16.85
C VAL A 192 -45.90 19.20 16.19
N GLY A 193 -46.23 20.12 15.29
CA GLY A 193 -47.51 20.19 14.60
C GLY A 193 -48.16 21.58 14.64
N THR A 194 -49.38 21.69 14.10
CA THR A 194 -50.15 22.93 14.07
C THR A 194 -51.40 22.82 14.94
N VAL A 195 -51.61 23.79 15.83
CA VAL A 195 -52.79 23.89 16.71
C VAL A 195 -53.48 25.25 16.55
N THR A 196 -54.77 25.31 16.85
CA THR A 196 -55.54 26.56 16.86
C THR A 196 -55.54 27.16 18.27
N ILE A 197 -55.24 28.44 18.38
CA ILE A 197 -55.28 29.20 19.64
C ILE A 197 -56.37 30.25 19.55
N ARG A 198 -57.21 30.35 20.60
CA ARG A 198 -58.24 31.40 20.74
C ARG A 198 -57.86 32.36 21.84
N VAL A 199 -57.94 33.66 21.55
CA VAL A 199 -57.77 34.74 22.54
C VAL A 199 -59.10 35.43 22.77
N ILE A 200 -59.44 35.64 24.03
CA ILE A 200 -60.70 36.23 24.48
C ILE A 200 -60.39 37.44 25.36
N ALA A 201 -60.96 38.60 25.04
CA ALA A 201 -60.91 39.79 25.86
C ALA A 201 -62.31 40.11 26.40
N ASP A 202 -62.42 40.24 27.73
CA ASP A 202 -63.64 40.57 28.46
C ASP A 202 -63.48 41.94 29.13
N CYS A 203 -64.28 42.91 28.69
CA CYS A 203 -64.26 44.31 29.14
C CYS A 203 -65.49 44.67 29.98
N GLY A 204 -66.09 43.70 30.67
CA GLY A 204 -67.22 43.91 31.58
C GLY A 204 -68.56 43.52 30.96
N SER A 205 -69.20 44.41 30.20
CA SER A 205 -70.45 44.10 29.48
C SER A 205 -70.22 43.52 28.09
N ASP A 206 -69.02 43.70 27.55
CA ASP A 206 -68.66 43.40 26.17
C ASP A 206 -67.48 42.43 26.13
N THR A 207 -67.58 41.42 25.27
CA THR A 207 -66.55 40.40 25.07
C THR A 207 -66.24 40.29 23.59
N THR A 208 -64.96 40.15 23.26
CA THR A 208 -64.48 39.93 21.88
C THR A 208 -63.48 38.77 21.85
N GLN A 209 -63.38 38.07 20.71
CA GLN A 209 -62.49 36.92 20.57
C GLN A 209 -61.95 36.79 19.14
N THR A 210 -60.72 36.27 19.00
CA THR A 210 -60.02 36.01 17.73
C THR A 210 -59.23 34.70 17.82
N GLU A 211 -59.06 34.00 16.71
CA GLU A 211 -58.32 32.74 16.61
C GLU A 211 -57.15 32.85 15.62
N PHE A 212 -56.06 32.13 15.88
CA PHE A 212 -54.90 32.01 14.98
C PHE A 212 -54.30 30.59 15.02
N LEU A 213 -53.43 30.28 14.06
CA LEU A 213 -52.70 29.00 14.00
C LEU A 213 -51.29 29.16 14.58
N ALA A 214 -50.92 28.26 15.49
CA ALA A 214 -49.58 28.14 16.06
C ALA A 214 -48.94 26.85 15.53
N THR A 215 -47.72 26.93 15.00
CA THR A 215 -47.02 25.79 14.38
C THR A 215 -45.64 25.60 15.00
N TRP A 216 -45.35 24.37 15.43
CA TRP A 216 -44.03 23.88 15.80
C TRP A 216 -43.51 22.95 14.71
N LEU A 217 -42.37 23.29 14.12
CA LEU A 217 -41.72 22.53 13.06
C LEU A 217 -40.84 21.43 13.66
N GLU A 218 -40.82 20.26 13.02
CA GLU A 218 -39.83 19.23 13.29
C GLU A 218 -38.46 19.79 12.86
N GLY A 219 -37.46 19.74 13.76
CA GLY A 219 -36.12 20.24 13.46
C GLY A 219 -35.47 19.43 12.34
N ASP A 220 -34.99 20.09 11.30
CA ASP A 220 -34.19 19.44 10.26
C ASP A 220 -32.84 19.06 10.87
N ASN A 221 -32.66 17.78 11.21
CA ASN A 221 -31.35 17.21 11.57
C ASN A 221 -30.46 17.16 10.32
N ALA A 222 -29.82 18.29 10.02
CA ALA A 222 -28.87 18.44 8.93
C ALA A 222 -27.43 18.42 9.47
N GLY A 223 -26.57 17.64 8.81
CA GLY A 223 -25.17 17.40 9.21
C GLY A 223 -24.54 16.34 8.30
N CYS A 224 -23.25 16.03 8.49
CA CYS A 224 -22.55 15.11 7.58
C CYS A 224 -23.13 13.68 7.65
N THR A 225 -23.66 13.20 6.52
CA THR A 225 -24.27 11.86 6.42
C THR A 225 -23.33 10.77 5.89
N ASP A 226 -22.09 11.13 5.52
CA ASP A 226 -21.09 10.20 4.99
C ASP A 226 -20.31 9.50 6.12
N PRO A 227 -20.42 8.17 6.28
CA PRO A 227 -19.67 7.42 7.29
C PRO A 227 -18.15 7.48 7.14
N ALA A 228 -17.63 7.87 5.96
CA ALA A 228 -16.20 8.02 5.71
C ALA A 228 -15.63 9.38 6.15
N ALA A 229 -16.48 10.36 6.49
CA ALA A 229 -16.04 11.68 6.95
C ALA A 229 -15.70 11.67 8.44
N SER A 230 -14.71 12.48 8.83
CA SER A 230 -14.24 12.60 10.22
C SER A 230 -15.27 13.22 11.17
N ASN A 231 -16.22 13.99 10.61
CA ASN A 231 -17.34 14.60 11.31
C ASN A 231 -18.70 13.94 11.00
N TYR A 232 -18.70 12.65 10.63
CA TYR A 232 -19.91 11.86 10.41
C TYR A 232 -20.88 11.95 11.60
N ASP A 233 -22.12 12.33 11.33
CA ASP A 233 -23.21 12.36 12.30
C ASP A 233 -24.30 11.35 11.94
N SER A 234 -24.32 10.24 12.68
CA SER A 234 -25.32 9.19 12.54
C SER A 234 -26.77 9.62 12.85
N SER A 235 -26.97 10.79 13.46
CA SER A 235 -28.30 11.34 13.77
C SER A 235 -28.85 12.30 12.71
N SER A 236 -28.01 12.70 11.75
CA SER A 236 -28.38 13.54 10.61
C SER A 236 -29.04 12.74 9.50
N GLN A 237 -30.16 13.26 8.99
CA GLN A 237 -30.95 12.63 7.91
C GLN A 237 -30.76 13.34 6.57
N THR A 238 -30.16 14.52 6.58
CA THR A 238 -29.95 15.37 5.40
C THR A 238 -28.52 15.90 5.42
N ASP A 239 -27.77 15.67 4.34
CA ASP A 239 -26.41 16.20 4.19
C ASP A 239 -26.44 17.72 3.96
N ASP A 240 -25.78 18.47 4.83
CA ASP A 240 -25.65 19.93 4.73
C ASP A 240 -24.35 20.36 4.00
N GLY A 241 -23.55 19.40 3.52
CA GLY A 241 -22.29 19.64 2.83
C GLY A 241 -21.15 20.03 3.77
N SER A 242 -21.29 19.77 5.07
CA SER A 242 -20.25 20.02 6.08
C SER A 242 -19.20 18.91 6.22
N CYS A 243 -19.30 17.80 5.45
CA CYS A 243 -18.39 16.67 5.59
C CYS A 243 -16.91 17.05 5.44
N GLU A 244 -16.11 16.73 6.46
CA GLU A 244 -14.66 16.92 6.51
C GLU A 244 -13.97 15.57 6.29
N TYR A 245 -13.09 15.53 5.29
CA TYR A 245 -12.24 14.37 5.02
C TYR A 245 -10.80 14.74 5.37
N SER A 246 -10.10 13.84 6.06
CA SER A 246 -8.66 13.98 6.25
C SER A 246 -7.98 13.96 4.88
N PRO A 247 -6.88 14.73 4.70
CA PRO A 247 -6.12 14.67 3.47
C PRO A 247 -5.54 13.25 3.29
N ASP A 248 -5.56 12.81 2.04
CA ASP A 248 -4.88 11.63 1.51
C ASP A 248 -3.95 12.21 0.42
N SER A 249 -2.68 12.37 0.77
CA SER A 249 -1.69 13.12 0.01
C SER A 249 -1.20 12.39 -1.24
N ASP A 250 -1.32 11.05 -1.30
CA ASP A 250 -0.86 10.21 -2.40
C ASP A 250 -1.98 9.47 -3.16
N GLY A 251 -3.20 9.46 -2.62
CA GLY A 251 -4.41 9.02 -3.28
C GLY A 251 -4.62 7.50 -3.26
N ASP A 252 -4.02 6.81 -2.30
CA ASP A 252 -4.09 5.35 -2.17
C ASP A 252 -5.36 4.85 -1.44
N GLY A 253 -6.11 5.76 -0.80
CA GLY A 253 -7.31 5.43 -0.03
C GLY A 253 -7.10 5.35 1.48
N THR A 254 -5.90 5.66 1.98
CA THR A 254 -5.56 5.83 3.39
C THR A 254 -5.31 7.31 3.70
N ASN A 255 -5.78 7.80 4.85
CA ASN A 255 -5.59 9.20 5.20
C ASN A 255 -4.19 9.43 5.79
N ASP A 256 -3.60 10.62 5.59
CA ASP A 256 -2.24 11.01 6.07
C ASP A 256 -1.99 10.71 7.57
N ASP A 257 -3.02 10.77 8.42
CA ASP A 257 -2.89 10.49 9.87
C ASP A 257 -2.81 8.99 10.22
N GLN A 258 -3.23 8.14 9.27
CA GLN A 258 -3.23 6.68 9.35
C GLN A 258 -2.29 6.04 8.32
N ASP A 259 -1.68 6.86 7.48
CA ASP A 259 -0.72 6.52 6.45
C ASP A 259 0.56 5.98 7.11
N LEU A 260 0.80 4.70 6.88
CA LEU A 260 1.99 3.98 7.35
C LEU A 260 3.18 4.26 6.44
N CYS A 261 2.93 4.59 5.17
CA CYS A 261 3.91 4.74 4.12
C CYS A 261 3.69 5.98 3.22
N GLU A 262 4.04 7.16 3.74
CA GLU A 262 3.87 8.43 3.02
C GLU A 262 4.34 8.39 1.55
N GLY A 263 3.40 8.48 0.60
CA GLY A 263 3.67 8.54 -0.84
C GLY A 263 3.43 7.24 -1.62
N HIS A 264 2.98 6.17 -0.96
CA HIS A 264 2.81 4.83 -1.52
C HIS A 264 1.54 4.15 -0.97
N ASP A 265 1.08 3.10 -1.66
CA ASP A 265 -0.17 2.40 -1.31
C ASP A 265 -0.01 1.49 -0.07
N ASP A 266 -0.66 1.86 1.03
CA ASP A 266 -0.70 1.14 2.30
C ASP A 266 -1.41 -0.23 2.22
N SER A 267 -2.20 -0.45 1.18
CA SER A 267 -2.86 -1.74 0.93
C SER A 267 -2.04 -2.69 0.07
N ALA A 268 -0.95 -2.20 -0.52
CA ALA A 268 0.01 -3.00 -1.25
C ALA A 268 0.99 -3.64 -0.26
N ASP A 269 0.68 -4.87 0.11
CA ASP A 269 1.50 -5.73 0.96
C ASP A 269 1.69 -7.06 0.21
N ALA A 270 2.74 -7.12 -0.62
CA ALA A 270 2.95 -8.22 -1.55
C ALA A 270 3.36 -9.53 -0.84
N ASP A 271 4.06 -9.45 0.30
CA ASP A 271 4.53 -10.61 1.05
C ASP A 271 3.70 -10.94 2.30
N GLY A 272 2.76 -10.07 2.68
CA GLY A 272 1.75 -10.30 3.71
C GLY A 272 2.28 -10.14 5.13
N ASP A 273 3.40 -9.44 5.33
CA ASP A 273 4.04 -9.25 6.63
C ASP A 273 3.40 -8.11 7.47
N GLY A 274 2.51 -7.34 6.84
CA GLY A 274 1.79 -6.22 7.44
C GLY A 274 2.52 -4.87 7.34
N ILE A 275 3.59 -4.77 6.56
CA ILE A 275 4.31 -3.53 6.22
C ILE A 275 4.05 -3.24 4.73
N PRO A 276 3.56 -2.04 4.36
CA PRO A 276 3.35 -1.70 2.95
C PRO A 276 4.63 -1.66 2.12
N ASP A 277 4.57 -2.15 0.87
CA ASP A 277 5.67 -2.29 -0.09
C ASP A 277 6.51 -1.01 -0.27
N GLY A 278 5.89 0.17 -0.11
CA GLY A 278 6.57 1.46 -0.29
C GLY A 278 7.53 1.84 0.84
N CYS A 279 7.33 1.28 2.04
CA CYS A 279 8.14 1.51 3.23
C CYS A 279 8.87 0.26 3.71
N ASP A 280 8.77 -0.81 2.93
CA ASP A 280 9.43 -2.08 3.20
C ASP A 280 10.83 -2.12 2.57
N ASP A 281 11.83 -2.39 3.41
CA ASP A 281 13.21 -2.61 3.01
C ASP A 281 13.35 -4.07 2.52
N ALA A 282 12.82 -4.30 1.32
CA ALA A 282 12.83 -5.53 0.54
C ALA A 282 12.01 -6.69 1.17
N PRO A 283 10.86 -7.03 0.59
CA PRO A 283 10.01 -8.10 1.10
C PRO A 283 10.78 -9.40 1.19
N SER A 284 10.59 -10.14 2.28
CA SER A 284 11.17 -11.46 2.41
C SER A 284 10.57 -12.34 1.32
N LYS A 285 11.36 -12.69 0.30
CA LYS A 285 10.84 -13.42 -0.86
C LYS A 285 10.23 -14.78 -0.44
N TYR A 286 10.66 -15.34 0.69
CA TYR A 286 10.19 -16.63 1.18
C TYR A 286 10.06 -16.69 2.72
N ASN A 287 9.15 -17.56 3.18
CA ASN A 287 8.91 -17.80 4.60
C ASN A 287 9.97 -18.75 5.21
N SER A 288 10.76 -18.27 6.18
CA SER A 288 11.81 -19.07 6.86
C SER A 288 11.26 -20.22 7.73
N SER A 289 9.99 -20.14 8.16
CA SER A 289 9.30 -21.21 8.87
C SER A 289 8.73 -22.29 7.93
N ASP A 290 8.79 -22.06 6.62
CA ASP A 290 8.25 -22.96 5.60
C ASP A 290 9.04 -22.83 4.28
N MET A 291 10.11 -23.61 4.16
CA MET A 291 11.05 -23.51 3.05
C MET A 291 10.61 -24.23 1.77
N LEU A 292 9.36 -24.70 1.67
CA LEU A 292 8.92 -25.45 0.48
C LEU A 292 9.00 -24.61 -0.80
N GLU A 293 8.48 -23.39 -0.76
CA GLU A 293 8.47 -22.50 -1.91
C GLU A 293 9.89 -22.08 -2.31
N PHE A 294 10.72 -21.78 -1.30
CA PHE A 294 12.15 -21.50 -1.49
C PHE A 294 12.83 -22.64 -2.25
N TRP A 295 12.69 -23.89 -1.80
CA TRP A 295 13.33 -25.02 -2.46
C TRP A 295 12.76 -25.31 -3.86
N GLN A 296 11.46 -25.13 -4.07
CA GLN A 296 10.85 -25.27 -5.40
C GLN A 296 11.42 -24.26 -6.42
N ASP A 297 11.76 -23.04 -5.98
CA ASP A 297 12.34 -22.02 -6.85
C ASP A 297 13.85 -22.20 -7.05
N LYS A 298 14.58 -22.61 -6.00
CA LYS A 298 16.05 -22.64 -6.02
C LYS A 298 16.66 -23.89 -6.66
N PHE A 299 16.00 -25.05 -6.60
CA PHE A 299 16.55 -26.26 -7.22
C PHE A 299 16.60 -26.15 -8.75
N LEU A 300 17.75 -26.47 -9.33
CA LEU A 300 17.99 -26.48 -10.75
C LEU A 300 17.60 -27.82 -11.37
N CYS A 301 17.59 -27.89 -12.71
CA CYS A 301 17.39 -29.14 -13.45
C CYS A 301 16.05 -29.86 -13.20
N GLN A 302 15.06 -29.13 -12.68
CA GLN A 302 13.69 -29.60 -12.52
C GLN A 302 12.97 -29.63 -13.87
N ASN A 303 11.94 -30.47 -14.00
CA ASN A 303 11.03 -30.49 -15.16
C ASN A 303 11.73 -30.64 -16.52
N ASN A 304 12.84 -31.40 -16.58
CA ASN A 304 13.69 -31.57 -17.78
C ASN A 304 14.30 -30.25 -18.31
N SER A 305 14.56 -29.27 -17.43
CA SER A 305 15.28 -28.04 -17.77
C SER A 305 16.80 -28.19 -17.84
N GLY A 306 17.34 -29.34 -17.42
CA GLY A 306 18.78 -29.62 -17.45
C GLY A 306 19.37 -29.49 -18.85
N LEU A 307 20.59 -28.95 -18.94
CA LEU A 307 21.33 -28.81 -20.18
C LEU A 307 22.29 -29.99 -20.34
N GLU A 308 22.64 -30.29 -21.59
CA GLU A 308 23.70 -31.28 -21.89
C GLU A 308 25.06 -30.68 -21.55
N VAL A 309 25.86 -31.43 -20.80
CA VAL A 309 27.22 -31.05 -20.39
C VAL A 309 28.23 -32.12 -20.77
N ASP A 310 29.50 -31.71 -20.84
CA ASP A 310 30.64 -32.56 -21.23
C ASP A 310 31.54 -32.90 -20.04
N ASP A 311 32.04 -34.15 -19.99
CA ASP A 311 33.11 -34.56 -19.09
C ASP A 311 34.45 -34.53 -19.85
N TYR A 312 35.29 -33.56 -19.52
CA TYR A 312 36.56 -33.35 -20.22
C TYR A 312 37.60 -34.45 -19.98
N ASN A 313 37.37 -35.38 -19.06
CA ASN A 313 38.20 -36.58 -18.95
C ASN A 313 37.92 -37.61 -20.05
N THR A 314 36.80 -37.54 -20.77
CA THR A 314 36.47 -38.46 -21.86
C THR A 314 36.89 -37.90 -23.24
N THR A 315 36.88 -38.75 -24.26
CA THR A 315 37.34 -38.39 -25.61
C THR A 315 36.26 -37.83 -26.54
N GLY A 316 35.01 -37.69 -26.08
CA GLY A 316 33.89 -37.19 -26.90
C GLY A 316 32.77 -36.63 -26.03
N HIS A 317 31.82 -35.92 -26.65
CA HIS A 317 30.76 -35.26 -25.90
C HIS A 317 29.80 -36.25 -25.23
N ASP A 318 29.82 -36.34 -23.91
CA ASP A 318 29.03 -37.31 -23.14
C ASP A 318 27.52 -36.96 -23.11
N ALA A 319 27.17 -35.68 -23.27
CA ALA A 319 25.79 -35.18 -23.18
C ALA A 319 25.10 -35.58 -21.87
N HIS A 320 25.81 -35.43 -20.75
CA HIS A 320 25.26 -35.64 -19.42
C HIS A 320 24.18 -34.59 -19.12
N VAL A 321 23.07 -34.99 -18.50
CA VAL A 321 21.97 -34.09 -18.15
C VAL A 321 21.59 -34.29 -16.69
N CYS A 322 21.69 -33.22 -15.90
CA CYS A 322 21.23 -33.19 -14.52
C CYS A 322 19.69 -33.34 -14.44
N SER A 323 19.20 -33.96 -13.36
CA SER A 323 17.78 -34.12 -13.11
C SER A 323 17.48 -34.07 -11.62
N VAL A 324 16.55 -33.20 -11.24
CA VAL A 324 16.09 -33.04 -9.87
C VAL A 324 14.55 -33.05 -9.84
N SER A 325 13.97 -33.68 -8.84
CA SER A 325 12.52 -33.64 -8.58
C SER A 325 12.24 -33.56 -7.09
N LEU A 326 11.30 -32.68 -6.73
CA LEU A 326 10.90 -32.44 -5.35
C LEU A 326 9.46 -32.93 -5.15
N ASN A 327 9.22 -33.61 -4.05
CA ASN A 327 7.90 -33.97 -3.57
C ASN A 327 7.78 -33.56 -2.10
N SER A 328 6.67 -32.96 -1.69
CA SER A 328 6.42 -32.64 -0.28
C SER A 328 5.41 -33.61 0.30
N GLU A 329 5.79 -34.27 1.39
CA GLU A 329 4.96 -35.21 2.15
C GLU A 329 5.24 -35.04 3.64
N ASP A 330 4.19 -35.10 4.47
CA ASP A 330 4.28 -35.17 5.93
C ASP A 330 5.18 -34.12 6.63
N GLY A 331 5.21 -32.88 6.11
CA GLY A 331 6.02 -31.79 6.69
C GLY A 331 7.50 -31.85 6.33
N ASN A 332 7.88 -32.74 5.42
CA ASN A 332 9.21 -32.85 4.85
C ASN A 332 9.18 -32.64 3.32
N ILE A 333 10.36 -32.53 2.73
CA ILE A 333 10.59 -32.46 1.29
C ILE A 333 11.48 -33.65 0.92
N SER A 334 10.94 -34.55 0.10
CA SER A 334 11.70 -35.63 -0.52
C SER A 334 12.26 -35.15 -1.86
N ILE A 335 13.56 -35.30 -2.05
CA ILE A 335 14.29 -34.78 -3.22
C ILE A 335 14.97 -35.97 -3.90
N THR A 336 14.61 -36.22 -5.16
CA THR A 336 15.24 -37.26 -6.00
C THR A 336 16.14 -36.62 -7.04
N MET A 337 17.38 -37.08 -7.13
CA MET A 337 18.46 -36.47 -7.93
C MET A 337 19.30 -37.54 -8.63
N ASN A 338 19.84 -37.23 -9.81
CA ASN A 338 20.73 -38.13 -10.54
C ASN A 338 22.24 -37.87 -10.35
N GLY A 339 22.62 -36.89 -9.53
CA GLY A 339 24.02 -36.64 -9.17
C GLY A 339 24.91 -36.08 -10.29
N LEU A 340 24.32 -35.64 -11.42
CA LEU A 340 25.09 -35.08 -12.53
C LEU A 340 25.13 -33.54 -12.47
N PRO A 341 26.28 -32.89 -12.79
CA PRO A 341 26.37 -31.44 -12.84
C PRO A 341 25.52 -30.81 -13.94
N ASN A 342 25.26 -29.51 -13.78
CA ASN A 342 24.67 -28.65 -14.82
C ASN A 342 25.72 -27.80 -15.56
N HIS A 343 27.01 -27.95 -15.25
CA HIS A 343 28.16 -27.37 -15.97
C HIS A 343 29.04 -28.48 -16.54
N ASP A 344 29.89 -28.15 -17.50
CA ASP A 344 31.00 -29.01 -17.91
C ASP A 344 31.97 -29.24 -16.74
N PHE A 345 32.55 -30.44 -16.66
CA PHE A 345 33.36 -30.86 -15.52
C PHE A 345 34.52 -31.77 -15.91
N GLU A 346 35.33 -32.13 -14.92
CA GLU A 346 36.41 -33.12 -15.03
C GLU A 346 36.16 -34.20 -13.98
N SER A 347 35.86 -35.43 -14.39
CA SER A 347 35.70 -36.58 -13.48
C SER A 347 36.95 -36.91 -12.64
N GLY A 348 38.13 -36.40 -12.99
CA GLY A 348 39.33 -36.67 -12.22
C GLY A 348 39.85 -38.11 -12.36
N PRO A 349 40.63 -38.61 -11.38
CA PRO A 349 41.29 -39.92 -11.46
C PRO A 349 40.31 -41.10 -11.34
N GLY A 350 39.14 -40.89 -10.73
CA GLY A 350 38.12 -41.91 -10.49
C GLY A 350 37.19 -42.18 -11.67
N CYS A 351 37.53 -41.70 -12.87
CA CYS A 351 36.69 -41.73 -14.08
C CYS A 351 35.70 -42.91 -14.14
N CYS A 352 34.45 -42.71 -14.55
CA CYS A 352 33.87 -41.50 -15.11
C CYS A 352 32.50 -41.28 -14.49
N ALA A 353 32.04 -40.02 -14.47
CA ALA A 353 30.74 -39.69 -13.92
C ALA A 353 29.64 -40.48 -14.65
N SER A 354 28.68 -40.97 -13.87
CA SER A 354 27.50 -41.64 -14.41
C SER A 354 26.28 -41.29 -13.58
N PRO A 355 25.07 -41.28 -14.17
CA PRO A 355 23.86 -40.97 -13.42
C PRO A 355 23.70 -41.92 -12.23
N GLN A 356 23.52 -41.34 -11.06
CA GLN A 356 23.21 -42.02 -9.81
C GLN A 356 21.70 -41.94 -9.52
N SER A 357 21.27 -42.50 -8.38
CA SER A 357 19.89 -42.39 -7.88
C SER A 357 19.93 -41.99 -6.41
N HIS A 358 19.97 -40.68 -6.14
CA HIS A 358 19.95 -40.15 -4.79
C HIS A 358 18.52 -39.78 -4.40
N VAL A 359 18.13 -40.15 -3.18
CA VAL A 359 16.87 -39.72 -2.55
C VAL A 359 17.20 -39.24 -1.15
N ILE A 360 16.89 -37.97 -0.86
CA ILE A 360 17.03 -37.40 0.48
C ILE A 360 15.69 -36.88 0.98
N THR A 361 15.57 -36.77 2.29
CA THR A 361 14.42 -36.13 2.95
C THR A 361 14.96 -35.04 3.86
N ILE A 362 14.47 -33.81 3.66
CA ILE A 362 14.82 -32.64 4.48
C ILE A 362 13.56 -32.09 5.17
N PRO A 363 13.67 -31.45 6.34
CA PRO A 363 12.53 -30.82 6.97
C PRO A 363 12.10 -29.59 6.17
N ARG A 364 10.78 -29.40 6.06
CA ARG A 364 10.21 -28.21 5.42
C ARG A 364 10.36 -26.97 6.30
N ALA A 365 10.41 -27.17 7.61
CA ALA A 365 10.63 -26.16 8.63
C ALA A 365 11.87 -26.58 9.46
N PRO A 366 13.09 -26.19 9.05
CA PRO A 366 14.29 -26.56 9.78
C PRO A 366 14.27 -25.94 11.18
N ALA A 367 14.76 -26.69 12.16
CA ALA A 367 14.77 -26.29 13.56
C ALA A 367 16.11 -26.61 14.20
N ASN A 368 16.67 -25.65 14.92
CA ASN A 368 17.93 -25.79 15.64
C ASN A 368 17.91 -27.01 16.57
N ASP A 369 18.99 -27.78 16.56
CA ASP A 369 19.23 -28.81 17.56
C ASP A 369 19.57 -28.14 18.90
N THR A 370 18.84 -28.57 19.93
CA THR A 370 19.02 -28.10 21.32
C THR A 370 19.20 -29.26 22.29
N GLN A 371 19.20 -30.51 21.80
CA GLN A 371 19.26 -31.71 22.61
C GLN A 371 20.70 -32.08 22.94
N GLY A 372 21.59 -31.99 21.96
CA GLY A 372 22.98 -32.41 22.09
C GLY A 372 23.13 -33.90 22.45
N GLY A 373 24.32 -34.26 22.93
CA GLY A 373 24.67 -35.64 23.26
C GLY A 373 25.01 -36.50 22.04
N HIS A 374 25.31 -35.87 20.90
CA HIS A 374 25.68 -36.56 19.66
C HIS A 374 27.10 -37.14 19.73
N ASP A 375 27.35 -38.10 18.84
CA ASP A 375 28.70 -38.58 18.58
C ASP A 375 29.59 -37.42 18.12
N THR A 376 30.82 -37.37 18.61
CA THR A 376 31.78 -36.29 18.35
C THR A 376 32.91 -36.69 17.42
N THR A 377 32.89 -37.92 16.87
CA THR A 377 34.03 -38.51 16.15
C THR A 377 34.45 -37.65 14.96
N ASN A 378 33.49 -37.16 14.17
CA ASN A 378 33.77 -36.40 12.95
C ASN A 378 33.65 -34.88 13.13
N CYS A 379 33.38 -34.41 14.34
CA CYS A 379 33.29 -32.98 14.67
C CYS A 379 33.64 -32.75 16.16
N PRO A 380 34.85 -33.12 16.60
CA PRO A 380 35.21 -33.13 18.02
C PRO A 380 35.03 -31.76 18.68
N GLU A 381 35.25 -30.69 17.92
CA GLU A 381 35.12 -29.31 18.36
C GLU A 381 33.67 -28.89 18.68
N ALA A 382 32.66 -29.54 18.09
CA ALA A 382 31.25 -29.31 18.43
C ALA A 382 30.86 -29.89 19.81
N ALA A 383 31.73 -30.72 20.39
CA ALA A 383 31.58 -31.30 21.73
C ALA A 383 30.23 -31.99 21.99
N GLY A 384 29.63 -32.56 20.94
CA GLY A 384 28.35 -33.28 20.99
C GLY A 384 27.14 -32.36 21.06
N SER A 385 27.29 -31.07 20.82
CA SER A 385 26.17 -30.11 20.78
C SER A 385 25.30 -30.28 19.54
N TYR A 386 25.89 -30.78 18.45
CA TYR A 386 25.30 -30.94 17.13
C TYR A 386 25.64 -32.32 16.57
N GLN A 387 24.80 -32.85 15.69
CA GLN A 387 25.10 -34.07 14.95
C GLN A 387 26.26 -33.81 13.97
N CYS A 388 27.33 -34.60 14.05
CA CYS A 388 28.42 -34.49 13.08
C CYS A 388 27.98 -34.92 11.69
N ALA A 389 28.46 -34.19 10.69
CA ALA A 389 28.45 -34.65 9.31
C ALA A 389 29.48 -35.77 9.13
N ALA A 390 29.34 -36.57 8.06
CA ALA A 390 30.33 -37.59 7.75
C ALA A 390 31.67 -36.94 7.33
N ASP A 391 32.79 -37.53 7.73
CA ASP A 391 34.13 -37.12 7.28
C ASP A 391 34.31 -37.39 5.78
N ARG A 392 33.68 -38.46 5.30
CA ARG A 392 33.60 -38.89 3.89
C ARG A 392 32.17 -39.17 3.47
N GLY A 393 31.88 -38.92 2.18
CA GLY A 393 30.56 -39.16 1.60
C GLY A 393 29.64 -37.93 1.74
N SER A 394 28.39 -38.09 1.29
CA SER A 394 27.45 -36.98 1.14
C SER A 394 27.03 -36.37 2.49
N ILE A 395 27.38 -35.10 2.71
CA ILE A 395 26.96 -34.31 3.87
C ILE A 395 25.83 -33.33 3.54
N ALA A 396 25.70 -33.00 2.26
CA ALA A 396 24.73 -32.06 1.70
C ALA A 396 24.59 -32.33 0.20
N PHE A 397 23.67 -31.62 -0.44
CA PHE A 397 23.47 -31.70 -1.90
C PHE A 397 23.42 -30.29 -2.48
N ALA A 398 24.15 -30.07 -3.57
CA ALA A 398 24.06 -28.85 -4.35
C ALA A 398 22.69 -28.75 -5.03
N ILE A 399 22.23 -27.53 -5.34
CA ILE A 399 20.91 -27.30 -5.95
C ILE A 399 20.79 -27.85 -7.38
N ASN A 400 21.87 -28.29 -8.03
CA ASN A 400 21.83 -29.04 -9.28
C ASN A 400 21.68 -30.57 -9.09
N GLY A 401 21.71 -31.04 -7.85
CA GLY A 401 21.55 -32.45 -7.47
C GLY A 401 22.85 -33.22 -7.26
N VAL A 402 24.01 -32.57 -7.40
CA VAL A 402 25.33 -33.17 -7.13
C VAL A 402 25.58 -33.23 -5.61
N PRO A 403 26.03 -34.37 -5.06
CA PRO A 403 26.46 -34.45 -3.67
C PRO A 403 27.59 -33.48 -3.31
N ILE A 404 27.51 -32.91 -2.11
CA ILE A 404 28.62 -32.22 -1.44
C ILE A 404 29.18 -33.20 -0.41
N PHE A 405 30.47 -33.50 -0.50
CA PHE A 405 31.11 -34.46 0.39
C PHE A 405 31.74 -33.77 1.60
N GLY A 406 31.94 -34.56 2.65
CA GLY A 406 32.77 -34.18 3.78
C GLY A 406 34.20 -33.80 3.36
N PRO A 407 34.97 -33.16 4.24
CA PRO A 407 36.26 -32.57 3.87
C PRO A 407 37.35 -33.61 3.54
N GLU A 408 37.12 -34.90 3.80
CA GLU A 408 38.08 -35.97 3.49
C GLU A 408 37.69 -36.85 2.30
N ASP A 409 38.71 -37.45 1.66
CA ASP A 409 38.54 -38.40 0.53
C ASP A 409 39.28 -39.75 0.78
N GLY A 410 39.42 -40.58 -0.27
CA GLY A 410 39.82 -42.01 -0.28
C GLY A 410 41.04 -42.51 0.53
N PRO A 411 42.05 -41.70 0.91
CA PRO A 411 43.06 -42.11 1.89
C PRO A 411 42.88 -41.54 3.31
N GLY A 412 41.93 -40.63 3.49
CA GLY A 412 41.83 -39.71 4.63
C GLY A 412 42.68 -38.49 4.43
N GLY A 413 42.44 -37.45 5.23
CA GLY A 413 43.08 -36.16 4.99
C GLY A 413 42.19 -35.19 4.22
N ASP A 414 42.50 -33.92 4.36
CA ASP A 414 41.79 -32.82 3.72
C ASP A 414 42.05 -32.82 2.20
N ALA A 415 41.00 -33.13 1.43
CA ALA A 415 41.07 -33.27 -0.02
C ALA A 415 41.49 -31.97 -0.72
N VAL A 416 41.08 -30.82 -0.18
CA VAL A 416 41.34 -29.50 -0.75
C VAL A 416 42.75 -29.06 -0.38
N ALA A 417 43.20 -29.32 0.85
CA ALA A 417 44.59 -29.12 1.25
C ALA A 417 45.56 -29.94 0.39
N SER A 418 45.24 -31.20 0.09
CA SER A 418 46.01 -32.02 -0.85
C SER A 418 46.09 -31.39 -2.24
N GLN A 419 44.95 -30.93 -2.79
CA GLN A 419 44.88 -30.27 -4.09
C GLN A 419 45.76 -29.00 -4.18
N HIS A 420 45.90 -28.27 -3.08
CA HIS A 420 46.72 -27.06 -2.99
C HIS A 420 48.16 -27.33 -2.53
N GLU A 421 48.61 -28.59 -2.58
CA GLU A 421 49.97 -29.02 -2.22
C GLU A 421 50.38 -28.63 -0.78
N ALA A 422 49.41 -28.49 0.13
CA ALA A 422 49.68 -28.19 1.55
C ALA A 422 50.43 -29.34 2.24
N TYR A 423 50.25 -30.56 1.73
CA TYR A 423 51.00 -31.74 2.12
C TYR A 423 51.19 -32.69 0.91
N GLU A 424 52.12 -33.64 1.03
CA GLU A 424 52.33 -34.70 0.03
C GLU A 424 51.46 -35.91 0.41
N GLU A 425 50.44 -36.20 -0.41
CA GLU A 425 49.60 -37.38 -0.22
C GLU A 425 50.30 -38.63 -0.81
N ASP A 426 50.72 -39.54 0.06
CA ASP A 426 51.50 -40.72 -0.28
C ASP A 426 50.71 -42.04 -0.21
N ARG A 427 49.44 -41.99 0.19
CA ARG A 427 48.54 -43.16 0.29
C ARG A 427 47.75 -43.37 -1.00
N GLN A 428 47.11 -42.30 -1.50
CA GLN A 428 46.31 -42.31 -2.74
C GLN A 428 46.26 -40.91 -3.34
N GLU A 429 46.61 -40.76 -4.62
CA GLU A 429 46.52 -39.48 -5.32
C GLU A 429 45.08 -38.96 -5.34
N ILE A 430 44.89 -37.77 -4.76
CA ILE A 430 43.65 -37.00 -4.82
C ILE A 430 43.89 -35.86 -5.80
N TRP A 431 43.05 -35.77 -6.82
CA TRP A 431 43.02 -34.62 -7.73
C TRP A 431 41.57 -34.17 -7.88
N LEU A 432 41.36 -32.87 -7.62
CA LEU A 432 40.08 -32.19 -7.79
C LEU A 432 40.10 -31.41 -9.10
N GLY A 433 39.05 -31.60 -9.89
CA GLY A 433 38.84 -30.94 -11.18
C GLY A 433 38.21 -29.56 -11.02
N LEU A 434 37.40 -29.19 -12.00
CA LEU A 434 36.65 -27.93 -11.98
C LEU A 434 35.74 -27.85 -10.75
N CYS A 435 35.73 -26.66 -10.14
CA CYS A 435 34.97 -26.37 -8.91
C CYS A 435 35.32 -27.31 -7.75
N HIS A 436 36.58 -27.75 -7.64
CA HIS A 436 37.00 -28.66 -6.57
C HIS A 436 36.14 -29.93 -6.50
N GLY A 437 35.61 -30.37 -7.64
CA GLY A 437 34.80 -31.57 -7.75
C GLY A 437 35.51 -32.66 -8.55
N HIS A 438 35.09 -33.90 -8.34
CA HIS A 438 35.55 -35.05 -9.11
C HIS A 438 34.60 -36.25 -8.97
N SER A 439 34.87 -37.31 -9.72
CA SER A 439 34.14 -38.58 -9.64
C SER A 439 34.82 -39.55 -8.70
N GLY A 440 34.06 -40.05 -7.73
CA GLY A 440 34.46 -41.18 -6.89
C GLY A 440 34.21 -42.53 -7.57
N PRO A 441 34.64 -43.64 -6.93
CA PRO A 441 34.37 -45.00 -7.42
C PRO A 441 32.88 -45.21 -7.68
N GLY A 442 32.53 -45.85 -8.80
CA GLY A 442 31.13 -46.06 -9.20
C GLY A 442 30.52 -44.90 -10.00
N GLY A 443 31.29 -43.83 -10.24
CA GLY A 443 30.89 -42.72 -11.10
C GLY A 443 30.04 -41.64 -10.42
N THR A 444 30.07 -41.57 -9.08
CA THR A 444 29.41 -40.51 -8.32
C THR A 444 30.28 -39.25 -8.34
N TYR A 445 29.85 -38.23 -9.09
CA TYR A 445 30.48 -36.92 -9.08
C TYR A 445 30.08 -36.14 -7.81
N HIS A 446 31.00 -35.40 -7.20
CA HIS A 446 30.74 -34.65 -5.96
C HIS A 446 31.69 -33.45 -5.80
N TYR A 447 31.32 -32.47 -4.97
CA TYR A 447 32.13 -31.28 -4.64
C TYR A 447 32.77 -31.37 -3.25
N HIS A 448 33.98 -30.82 -3.10
CA HIS A 448 34.70 -30.73 -1.82
C HIS A 448 34.83 -29.31 -1.25
N ALA A 449 34.82 -28.27 -2.10
CA ALA A 449 34.91 -26.86 -1.62
C ALA A 449 34.10 -25.84 -2.40
N ASP A 450 33.85 -26.09 -3.69
CA ASP A 450 33.19 -25.12 -4.55
C ASP A 450 31.99 -25.72 -5.27
N ALA A 451 30.80 -25.22 -4.93
CA ALA A 451 29.59 -25.52 -5.68
C ALA A 451 29.00 -24.25 -6.33
N ASN A 452 29.70 -23.12 -6.36
CA ASN A 452 29.18 -21.88 -6.96
C ASN A 452 29.17 -21.91 -8.48
N CYS A 453 30.02 -22.73 -9.11
CA CYS A 453 30.05 -22.82 -10.56
C CYS A 453 28.75 -23.34 -11.19
N ILE A 454 27.84 -23.91 -10.40
CA ILE A 454 26.48 -24.24 -10.83
C ILE A 454 25.67 -23.01 -11.29
N HIS A 455 26.10 -21.80 -10.93
CA HIS A 455 25.53 -20.53 -11.36
C HIS A 455 26.23 -19.93 -12.59
N TRP A 456 27.35 -20.52 -13.04
CA TRP A 456 28.25 -19.92 -14.02
C TRP A 456 28.15 -20.57 -15.41
N HIS A 457 27.19 -20.11 -16.23
CA HIS A 457 26.90 -20.70 -17.56
C HIS A 457 26.60 -19.68 -18.67
N ASN A 458 26.93 -18.41 -18.51
CA ASN A 458 26.49 -17.39 -19.45
C ASN A 458 27.37 -17.30 -20.71
N GLU A 459 27.05 -18.14 -21.70
CA GLU A 459 27.67 -18.09 -23.03
C GLU A 459 27.50 -16.72 -23.72
N ALA A 460 26.43 -15.97 -23.42
CA ALA A 460 26.16 -14.66 -24.04
C ALA A 460 27.11 -13.55 -23.55
N GLN A 461 27.78 -13.75 -22.40
CA GLN A 461 28.81 -12.84 -21.87
C GLN A 461 30.24 -13.29 -22.17
N ASN A 462 30.43 -14.37 -22.96
CA ASN A 462 31.75 -14.95 -23.26
C ASN A 462 32.46 -15.45 -21.97
N GLU A 463 31.67 -15.80 -20.97
CA GLU A 463 32.05 -16.33 -19.65
C GLU A 463 31.94 -17.86 -19.67
N GLY A 464 32.96 -18.53 -20.20
CA GLY A 464 33.06 -20.00 -20.05
C GLY A 464 33.62 -20.38 -18.68
N TRP A 465 33.49 -21.66 -18.30
CA TRP A 465 34.11 -22.24 -17.10
C TRP A 465 35.62 -21.93 -16.97
N ARG A 466 36.33 -21.72 -18.08
CA ARG A 466 37.75 -21.33 -18.09
C ARG A 466 38.04 -19.96 -17.48
N ASN A 467 37.02 -19.11 -17.38
CA ASN A 467 37.12 -17.76 -16.83
C ASN A 467 36.60 -17.71 -15.38
N TYR A 468 36.11 -18.82 -14.85
CA TYR A 468 35.59 -18.89 -13.49
C TYR A 468 36.73 -18.94 -12.48
N SER A 469 36.58 -18.20 -11.38
CA SER A 469 37.48 -18.20 -10.24
C SER A 469 36.68 -18.33 -8.95
N PHE A 470 37.21 -19.07 -7.98
CA PHE A 470 36.60 -19.22 -6.67
C PHE A 470 37.45 -18.50 -5.59
N PRO A 471 36.85 -17.66 -4.73
CA PRO A 471 35.43 -17.26 -4.73
C PRO A 471 35.08 -16.33 -5.92
N PRO A 472 33.86 -16.40 -6.48
CA PRO A 472 33.46 -15.56 -7.61
C PRO A 472 33.45 -14.08 -7.23
N ASP A 473 33.83 -13.20 -8.16
CA ASP A 473 33.68 -11.74 -7.95
C ASP A 473 32.22 -11.35 -8.12
N LEU A 474 31.53 -11.10 -7.00
CA LEU A 474 30.12 -10.75 -6.97
C LEU A 474 29.88 -9.24 -7.00
N SER A 475 30.89 -8.41 -7.30
CA SER A 475 30.74 -6.95 -7.41
C SER A 475 30.05 -6.26 -6.22
N GLY A 476 30.16 -6.86 -5.02
CA GLY A 476 29.56 -6.36 -3.78
C GLY A 476 28.19 -6.95 -3.41
N GLU A 477 27.73 -7.98 -4.13
CA GLU A 477 26.50 -8.72 -3.82
C GLU A 477 26.79 -9.93 -2.93
N GLN A 478 25.79 -10.36 -2.15
CA GLN A 478 25.86 -11.60 -1.38
C GLN A 478 25.81 -12.81 -2.32
N SER A 479 26.42 -13.92 -1.90
CA SER A 479 26.42 -15.15 -2.71
C SER A 479 25.02 -15.74 -2.84
N PRO A 480 24.71 -16.40 -3.98
CA PRO A 480 23.50 -17.19 -4.11
C PRO A 480 23.59 -18.49 -3.29
N VAL A 481 22.43 -19.11 -3.07
CA VAL A 481 22.35 -20.47 -2.51
C VAL A 481 23.01 -21.47 -3.48
N ILE A 482 23.82 -22.37 -2.95
CA ILE A 482 24.52 -23.41 -3.73
C ILE A 482 24.08 -24.82 -3.37
N GLY A 483 23.52 -25.02 -2.17
CA GLY A 483 23.07 -26.34 -1.74
C GLY A 483 22.15 -26.32 -0.53
N VAL A 484 21.74 -27.52 -0.13
CA VAL A 484 20.94 -27.80 1.05
C VAL A 484 21.64 -28.81 1.94
N ALA A 485 21.68 -28.53 3.24
CA ALA A 485 22.13 -29.48 4.24
C ALA A 485 21.00 -30.45 4.61
N LEU A 486 21.34 -31.63 5.17
CA LEU A 486 20.34 -32.65 5.51
C LEU A 486 19.38 -32.23 6.63
N ASP A 487 19.73 -31.20 7.40
CA ASP A 487 18.87 -30.55 8.39
C ASP A 487 17.93 -29.49 7.79
N GLY A 488 17.97 -29.28 6.48
CA GLY A 488 17.09 -28.39 5.72
C GLY A 488 17.55 -26.95 5.62
N TYR A 489 18.63 -26.55 6.30
CA TYR A 489 19.17 -25.20 6.18
C TYR A 489 19.93 -25.00 4.85
N PRO A 490 19.88 -23.78 4.29
CA PRO A 490 20.55 -23.48 3.03
C PRO A 490 22.06 -23.31 3.20
N ILE A 491 22.79 -23.65 2.14
CA ILE A 491 24.23 -23.43 2.01
C ILE A 491 24.41 -22.34 0.96
N TYR A 492 25.01 -21.22 1.33
CA TYR A 492 25.33 -20.10 0.45
C TYR A 492 26.80 -20.14 0.00
N GLY A 493 27.11 -19.40 -1.06
CA GLY A 493 28.50 -19.18 -1.48
C GLY A 493 29.33 -18.39 -0.46
N ALA A 494 30.55 -18.01 -0.86
CA ALA A 494 31.57 -17.48 0.05
C ALA A 494 31.34 -16.05 0.55
N TYR A 495 30.44 -15.27 -0.04
CA TYR A 495 30.16 -13.90 0.37
C TYR A 495 28.80 -13.79 1.07
N GLY A 496 28.79 -13.09 2.20
CA GLY A 496 27.61 -12.84 3.03
C GLY A 496 27.77 -11.55 3.82
N LEU A 497 26.87 -11.32 4.78
CA LEU A 497 26.97 -10.21 5.74
C LEU A 497 27.63 -10.71 7.02
N ASP A 498 28.69 -10.02 7.46
CA ASP A 498 29.35 -10.32 8.72
C ASP A 498 28.49 -9.91 9.94
N SER A 499 28.99 -10.18 11.15
CA SER A 499 28.32 -9.79 12.41
C SER A 499 28.06 -8.28 12.57
N SER A 500 28.71 -7.43 11.77
CA SER A 500 28.50 -5.98 11.73
C SER A 500 27.53 -5.54 10.64
N GLY A 501 26.97 -6.48 9.86
CA GLY A 501 26.11 -6.22 8.72
C GLY A 501 26.87 -5.70 7.49
N VAL A 502 28.17 -5.96 7.40
CA VAL A 502 29.02 -5.53 6.26
C VAL A 502 29.26 -6.71 5.34
N MET A 503 29.12 -6.49 4.02
CA MET A 503 29.41 -7.52 3.02
C MET A 503 30.90 -7.91 3.07
N ALA A 504 31.16 -9.21 3.24
CA ALA A 504 32.50 -9.78 3.34
C ALA A 504 32.56 -11.21 2.79
N GLU A 505 33.78 -11.66 2.45
CA GLU A 505 34.08 -13.09 2.28
C GLU A 505 33.97 -13.74 3.67
N MET A 506 32.98 -14.62 3.87
CA MET A 506 32.75 -15.32 5.12
C MET A 506 33.91 -16.25 5.42
N LYS A 507 34.46 -16.13 6.62
CA LYS A 507 35.64 -16.90 7.03
C LYS A 507 35.30 -17.99 8.03
N SER A 508 35.87 -19.16 7.80
CA SER A 508 35.85 -20.24 8.78
C SER A 508 36.59 -19.84 10.06
N SER A 509 36.10 -20.35 11.20
CA SER A 509 36.74 -20.22 12.51
C SER A 509 37.63 -21.42 12.86
N TYR A 510 37.92 -22.30 11.91
CA TYR A 510 38.89 -23.38 12.08
C TYR A 510 40.28 -22.98 11.60
N ARG A 511 41.29 -23.53 12.26
CA ARG A 511 42.70 -23.44 11.82
C ARG A 511 43.43 -24.74 12.06
N LEU A 512 44.58 -24.90 11.40
CA LEU A 512 45.47 -26.01 11.67
C LEU A 512 46.04 -25.92 13.08
N LYS A 513 46.08 -27.05 13.77
CA LYS A 513 46.86 -27.21 15.00
C LYS A 513 48.34 -27.02 14.70
N GLU A 514 49.10 -26.56 15.69
CA GLU A 514 50.53 -26.27 15.52
C GLU A 514 51.30 -27.49 14.98
N GLY A 515 51.91 -27.32 13.80
CA GLY A 515 52.73 -28.35 13.14
C GLY A 515 51.96 -29.36 12.30
N GLN A 516 50.64 -29.21 12.16
CA GLN A 516 49.81 -30.03 11.26
C GLN A 516 49.70 -29.42 9.87
N THR A 517 49.21 -30.22 8.93
CA THR A 517 49.13 -29.85 7.51
C THR A 517 47.79 -30.20 6.86
N GLY A 518 46.86 -30.84 7.57
CA GLY A 518 45.61 -31.39 7.03
C GLY A 518 45.74 -32.84 6.55
N TYR A 519 46.91 -33.47 6.70
CA TYR A 519 47.17 -34.85 6.28
C TYR A 519 46.29 -35.86 7.03
N ASN A 520 45.97 -35.59 8.30
CA ASN A 520 45.05 -36.42 9.09
C ASN A 520 43.60 -35.91 9.08
N GLY A 521 43.28 -34.98 8.18
CA GLY A 521 41.91 -34.50 7.96
C GLY A 521 41.40 -33.72 9.14
N ILE A 522 40.17 -34.02 9.58
CA ILE A 522 39.49 -33.28 10.66
C ILE A 522 40.34 -33.20 11.94
N ASP A 523 41.10 -34.26 12.24
CA ASP A 523 41.93 -34.35 13.44
C ASP A 523 43.04 -33.29 13.50
N ASP A 524 43.46 -32.73 12.36
CA ASP A 524 44.50 -31.72 12.27
C ASP A 524 43.99 -30.30 12.55
N TYR A 525 42.67 -30.09 12.60
CA TYR A 525 42.05 -28.78 12.78
C TYR A 525 41.49 -28.58 14.19
N GLU A 526 41.49 -27.33 14.66
CA GLU A 526 40.84 -26.89 15.89
C GLU A 526 39.91 -25.71 15.61
N TYR A 527 38.80 -25.63 16.33
CA TYR A 527 37.89 -24.49 16.27
C TYR A 527 38.35 -23.41 17.25
N VAL A 528 38.36 -22.17 16.79
CA VAL A 528 38.69 -21.01 17.62
C VAL A 528 37.56 -19.99 17.49
N GLU A 529 36.76 -19.89 18.55
CA GLU A 529 35.64 -18.94 18.61
C GLU A 529 36.10 -17.50 18.30
N GLY A 530 35.44 -16.87 17.33
CA GLY A 530 35.74 -15.51 16.90
C GLY A 530 37.03 -15.35 16.08
N LEU A 531 37.62 -16.46 15.60
CA LEU A 531 38.71 -16.39 14.62
C LEU A 531 38.19 -15.87 13.28
N GLY A 532 37.15 -16.52 12.75
CA GLY A 532 36.43 -16.11 11.55
C GLY A 532 35.05 -15.56 11.88
N ASP A 533 34.16 -15.62 10.89
CA ASP A 533 32.79 -15.11 10.97
C ASP A 533 31.78 -16.21 11.34
N LEU A 534 32.16 -17.47 11.12
CA LEU A 534 31.26 -18.63 11.21
C LEU A 534 31.41 -19.41 12.51
N ASP A 535 30.35 -20.10 12.89
CA ASP A 535 30.25 -20.93 14.07
C ASP A 535 30.97 -22.28 13.92
N VAL A 536 30.83 -23.15 14.93
CA VAL A 536 31.50 -24.46 14.95
C VAL A 536 31.01 -25.42 13.85
N CYS A 537 29.81 -25.21 13.30
CA CYS A 537 29.30 -25.97 12.17
C CYS A 537 29.58 -25.30 10.82
N ASN A 538 30.34 -24.20 10.82
CA ASN A 538 30.66 -23.38 9.66
C ASN A 538 29.42 -22.71 9.03
N GLY A 539 28.49 -22.27 9.89
CA GLY A 539 27.36 -21.42 9.52
C GLY A 539 27.19 -20.24 10.46
N HIS A 540 26.14 -19.46 10.25
CA HIS A 540 25.71 -18.42 11.19
C HIS A 540 24.23 -18.08 10.99
N PHE A 541 23.66 -17.33 11.94
CA PHE A 541 22.34 -16.71 11.77
C PHE A 541 22.52 -15.27 11.30
N GLY A 542 21.90 -14.91 10.18
CA GLY A 542 21.98 -13.58 9.62
C GLY A 542 21.06 -13.37 8.42
N PRO A 543 20.86 -12.11 8.01
CA PRO A 543 20.09 -11.74 6.80
C PRO A 543 20.75 -12.29 5.53
N THR A 544 19.93 -12.79 4.59
CA THR A 544 20.36 -13.23 3.25
C THR A 544 19.53 -12.54 2.17
N PRO A 545 19.90 -12.63 0.88
CA PRO A 545 19.08 -12.09 -0.21
C PRO A 545 17.67 -12.69 -0.29
N ASP A 546 17.49 -13.89 0.25
CA ASP A 546 16.22 -14.63 0.20
C ASP A 546 15.43 -14.49 1.51
N PHE A 547 16.12 -14.23 2.62
CA PHE A 547 15.56 -14.07 3.96
C PHE A 547 16.15 -12.79 4.61
N PRO A 548 15.62 -11.60 4.28
CA PRO A 548 16.09 -10.31 4.82
C PRO A 548 15.97 -10.21 6.34
N GLU A 549 14.98 -10.87 6.95
CA GLU A 549 14.84 -10.97 8.41
C GLU A 549 15.86 -11.92 9.07
N GLY A 550 16.52 -12.73 8.26
CA GLY A 550 17.55 -13.67 8.66
C GLY A 550 17.08 -15.10 8.86
N ILE A 551 18.00 -16.02 8.57
CA ILE A 551 17.86 -17.46 8.78
C ILE A 551 19.22 -18.02 9.19
N TYR A 552 19.26 -19.14 9.90
CA TYR A 552 20.51 -19.88 10.02
C TYR A 552 20.89 -20.47 8.66
N HIS A 553 22.15 -20.31 8.27
CA HIS A 553 22.64 -20.82 6.99
C HIS A 553 24.14 -21.12 7.04
N TYR A 554 24.56 -22.05 6.20
CA TYR A 554 25.97 -22.42 6.04
C TYR A 554 26.60 -21.63 4.90
N HIS A 555 27.94 -21.58 4.90
CA HIS A 555 28.70 -20.99 3.81
C HIS A 555 29.72 -21.95 3.25
N SER A 556 29.94 -21.86 1.94
CA SER A 556 31.21 -22.32 1.39
C SER A 556 32.34 -21.39 1.82
N THR A 557 33.50 -21.91 2.23
CA THR A 557 34.60 -21.08 2.74
C THR A 557 35.91 -21.37 2.06
N MET A 558 36.61 -20.33 1.61
CA MET A 558 37.97 -20.48 1.07
C MET A 558 39.06 -20.11 2.05
N LYS A 559 38.77 -19.18 2.95
CA LYS A 559 39.72 -18.74 3.96
C LYS A 559 39.16 -18.88 5.36
N ASN A 560 40.07 -19.04 6.31
CA ASN A 560 39.77 -18.85 7.72
C ASN A 560 40.10 -17.41 8.17
N GLY A 561 39.85 -17.13 9.44
CA GLY A 561 40.16 -15.84 10.08
C GLY A 561 41.61 -15.36 9.93
N ASP A 562 42.56 -16.30 9.93
CA ASP A 562 44.00 -16.04 9.77
C ASP A 562 44.42 -15.80 8.30
N GLY A 563 43.50 -16.02 7.35
CA GLY A 563 43.76 -15.91 5.91
C GLY A 563 44.41 -17.16 5.31
N GLU A 564 44.47 -18.26 6.06
CA GLU A 564 44.85 -19.60 5.59
C GLU A 564 43.63 -20.32 5.01
N MET A 565 43.73 -21.64 4.73
CA MET A 565 42.63 -22.42 4.14
C MET A 565 41.39 -22.46 5.03
N GLY A 566 40.22 -22.28 4.42
CA GLY A 566 38.93 -22.20 5.09
C GLY A 566 38.25 -23.54 5.36
N PHE A 567 38.97 -24.56 5.83
CA PHE A 567 38.37 -25.82 6.30
C PHE A 567 37.21 -25.55 7.29
N PRO A 568 36.06 -26.26 7.29
CA PRO A 568 35.72 -27.47 6.53
C PRO A 568 35.15 -27.23 5.11
N TYR A 569 35.32 -26.03 4.55
CA TYR A 569 34.87 -25.60 3.20
C TYR A 569 33.36 -25.59 2.95
N PHE A 570 32.55 -26.45 3.60
CA PHE A 570 31.09 -26.41 3.68
C PHE A 570 30.67 -26.57 5.15
N LEU A 571 29.92 -27.58 5.55
CA LEU A 571 29.58 -27.84 6.95
C LEU A 571 30.35 -29.05 7.51
N ILE A 572 30.55 -29.08 8.83
CA ILE A 572 31.13 -30.23 9.56
C ILE A 572 30.15 -30.82 10.59
N CYS A 573 29.10 -30.08 10.94
CA CYS A 573 27.99 -30.55 11.75
C CYS A 573 26.68 -29.90 11.33
N TYR A 574 25.57 -30.51 11.71
CA TYR A 574 24.23 -30.00 11.46
C TYR A 574 23.75 -29.18 12.66
N HIS A 575 23.57 -27.88 12.44
CA HIS A 575 22.97 -26.96 13.41
C HIS A 575 21.51 -27.30 13.68
N GLY A 576 20.78 -27.79 12.66
CA GLY A 576 19.41 -28.25 12.79
C GLY A 576 19.28 -29.75 13.06
N VAL A 577 18.06 -30.17 13.39
CA VAL A 577 17.72 -31.59 13.56
C VAL A 577 17.61 -32.25 12.19
N VAL A 578 18.47 -33.25 11.94
CA VAL A 578 18.37 -34.10 10.75
C VAL A 578 17.23 -35.10 10.94
N PRO A 579 16.26 -35.20 10.02
CA PRO A 579 15.22 -36.23 10.09
C PRO A 579 15.85 -37.62 10.06
N GLU A 580 15.38 -38.53 10.92
CA GLU A 580 15.76 -39.94 10.81
C GLU A 580 15.22 -40.49 9.49
N SER A 581 16.09 -40.65 8.50
CA SER A 581 15.76 -41.40 7.30
C SER A 581 16.00 -42.89 7.56
N ASP A 582 15.05 -43.74 7.17
CA ASP A 582 15.21 -45.20 7.03
C ASP A 582 16.27 -45.59 5.95
N SER A 583 17.08 -44.63 5.48
CA SER A 583 18.09 -44.84 4.46
C SER A 583 19.21 -45.70 5.05
N ASP A 584 19.44 -46.84 4.41
CA ASP A 584 20.54 -47.74 4.73
C ASP A 584 21.86 -46.95 4.68
N PRO A 585 22.69 -46.94 5.74
CA PRO A 585 24.04 -46.36 5.66
C PRO A 585 24.92 -47.04 4.59
N CYS A 586 24.46 -48.15 3.99
CA CYS A 586 25.06 -48.81 2.84
C CYS A 586 24.45 -48.41 1.46
N ASP A 587 23.44 -47.52 1.38
CA ASP A 587 22.85 -47.08 0.10
C ASP A 587 23.78 -46.09 -0.64
N GLY A 588 24.33 -46.53 -1.78
CA GLY A 588 25.23 -45.75 -2.62
C GLY A 588 26.49 -46.49 -3.10
N TYR A 589 26.76 -47.68 -2.56
CA TYR A 589 27.93 -48.47 -2.95
C TYR A 589 27.50 -49.66 -3.82
N GLY A 590 27.87 -49.65 -5.11
CA GLY A 590 27.80 -50.84 -5.95
C GLY A 590 28.54 -52.02 -5.31
N GLU A 591 28.13 -53.26 -5.60
CA GLU A 591 28.44 -54.50 -4.84
C GLU A 591 29.93 -54.96 -4.72
N THR A 592 30.94 -54.07 -4.64
CA THR A 592 32.34 -54.49 -4.45
C THR A 592 33.15 -53.54 -3.58
N TRP A 593 33.42 -53.96 -2.34
CA TRP A 593 34.46 -53.42 -1.48
C TRP A 593 35.82 -53.99 -1.92
N GLY A 594 36.50 -53.27 -2.81
CA GLY A 594 37.84 -53.64 -3.30
C GLY A 594 38.98 -53.04 -2.47
N PRO A 595 40.23 -53.47 -2.69
CA PRO A 595 41.39 -52.82 -2.06
C PRO A 595 41.44 -51.35 -2.48
N GLY A 596 41.34 -50.42 -1.52
CA GLY A 596 41.31 -48.97 -1.76
C GLY A 596 39.99 -48.30 -1.40
N VAL A 597 38.96 -49.06 -1.03
CA VAL A 597 37.82 -48.54 -0.28
C VAL A 597 38.11 -48.84 1.20
N GLY A 598 37.98 -47.84 2.08
CA GLY A 598 38.08 -48.05 3.53
C GLY A 598 37.17 -49.19 3.99
N PRO A 599 37.41 -49.80 5.17
CA PRO A 599 36.53 -50.84 5.67
C PRO A 599 35.07 -50.33 5.69
N PRO A 600 34.09 -51.18 5.37
CA PRO A 600 32.69 -50.77 5.42
C PRO A 600 32.33 -50.23 6.82
N PRO A 601 31.39 -49.28 6.93
CA PRO A 601 30.81 -48.89 8.20
C PRO A 601 30.36 -50.13 9.01
N ASP A 602 30.45 -50.04 10.35
CA ASP A 602 30.08 -51.12 11.25
C ASP A 602 28.62 -51.57 11.00
N GLY A 603 28.43 -52.68 10.29
CA GLY A 603 27.11 -53.22 9.94
C GLY A 603 26.92 -53.69 8.50
N CYS A 604 27.76 -53.29 7.54
CA CYS A 604 27.66 -53.73 6.13
C CYS A 604 28.48 -55.02 5.86
N ASP A 605 27.97 -55.94 5.02
CA ASP A 605 28.61 -57.23 4.67
C ASP A 605 29.71 -57.02 3.60
N PRO A 606 30.97 -57.45 3.81
CA PRO A 606 32.09 -57.18 2.88
C PRO A 606 32.01 -57.87 1.50
N GLY A 607 30.97 -58.66 1.22
CA GLY A 607 30.80 -59.36 -0.06
C GLY A 607 31.85 -60.47 -0.30
N PRO A 608 31.62 -61.40 -1.26
CA PRO A 608 32.54 -62.49 -1.52
C PRO A 608 33.78 -62.03 -2.31
N PRO A 609 34.99 -62.53 -2.01
CA PRO A 609 36.21 -62.15 -2.70
C PRO A 609 36.19 -62.63 -4.17
N GLN A 610 36.57 -61.75 -5.11
CA GLN A 610 36.73 -62.13 -6.51
C GLN A 610 37.77 -63.24 -6.66
N GLY A 611 37.30 -64.39 -7.14
CA GLY A 611 38.16 -65.44 -7.69
C GLY A 611 38.86 -64.92 -8.94
N GLN A 612 40.16 -65.20 -9.02
CA GLN A 612 41.00 -64.95 -10.17
C GLN A 612 40.50 -65.80 -11.36
N GLU A 613 39.56 -65.28 -12.15
CA GLU A 613 39.09 -65.91 -13.39
C GLU A 613 40.19 -65.76 -14.45
N SER A 614 40.92 -66.85 -14.63
CA SER A 614 41.78 -67.13 -15.77
C SER A 614 41.02 -66.98 -17.09
N LEU A 615 41.67 -66.34 -18.07
CA LEU A 615 41.32 -66.28 -19.50
C LEU A 615 40.50 -67.50 -20.00
N PRO A 616 39.43 -67.28 -20.80
CA PRO A 616 38.54 -68.35 -21.20
C PRO A 616 39.26 -69.37 -22.09
N THR A 617 39.15 -70.63 -21.66
CA THR A 617 39.57 -71.82 -22.40
C THR A 617 38.61 -72.07 -23.55
N ILE A 618 39.06 -71.87 -24.80
CA ILE A 618 38.32 -72.30 -26.00
C ILE A 618 38.64 -73.79 -26.26
N GLY A 619 37.60 -74.64 -26.23
CA GLY A 619 37.68 -76.05 -26.64
C GLY A 619 37.74 -76.25 -28.16
N PRO A 620 38.19 -77.42 -28.64
CA PRO A 620 38.96 -77.54 -29.88
C PRO A 620 38.13 -77.84 -31.12
N LEU A 621 38.57 -77.36 -32.29
CA LEU A 621 38.35 -78.01 -33.59
C LEU A 621 39.24 -77.38 -34.68
N GLY A 622 39.94 -78.23 -35.42
CA GLY A 622 40.40 -77.93 -36.78
C GLY A 622 41.87 -77.52 -36.92
N SER A 623 42.70 -78.52 -37.20
CA SER A 623 44.01 -78.43 -37.84
C SER A 623 44.11 -77.35 -38.91
N LEU A 624 45.21 -76.58 -38.93
CA LEU A 624 46.03 -76.25 -40.10
C LEU A 624 47.33 -75.55 -39.63
N GLU A 625 48.44 -75.88 -40.27
CA GLU A 625 49.85 -75.64 -39.89
C GLU A 625 50.32 -74.17 -40.02
N PRO A 626 51.38 -73.73 -39.30
CA PRO A 626 51.97 -72.40 -39.47
C PRO A 626 53.21 -72.44 -40.37
N PRO A 627 53.62 -71.32 -41.00
CA PRO A 627 55.01 -71.10 -41.33
C PRO A 627 55.68 -70.13 -40.35
N ILE A 628 56.86 -70.58 -39.95
CA ILE A 628 57.93 -69.95 -39.19
C ILE A 628 58.53 -68.74 -39.95
N ILE A 629 59.10 -67.78 -39.21
CA ILE A 629 60.27 -66.90 -39.46
C ILE A 629 59.99 -65.57 -38.70
N GLY A 630 60.85 -64.97 -37.88
CA GLY A 630 62.25 -65.20 -37.55
C GLY A 630 62.70 -64.17 -36.49
N LEU A 631 63.69 -64.59 -35.70
CA LEU A 631 64.39 -63.88 -34.62
C LEU A 631 65.19 -62.63 -35.06
N ILE A 632 65.71 -61.93 -34.02
CA ILE A 632 66.88 -61.02 -33.96
C ILE A 632 66.49 -59.52 -33.98
N GLY A 633 66.89 -58.64 -33.06
CA GLY A 633 67.78 -58.74 -31.91
C GLY A 633 68.27 -57.34 -31.45
N PHE A 634 69.03 -57.36 -30.36
CA PHE A 634 70.02 -56.36 -29.89
C PHE A 634 69.57 -55.07 -29.18
N LEU A 635 69.77 -55.11 -27.85
CA LEU A 635 70.23 -54.02 -27.00
C LEU A 635 71.57 -53.44 -27.48
N TRP A 636 71.77 -52.12 -27.36
CA TRP A 636 72.80 -51.46 -26.53
C TRP A 636 73.13 -50.01 -27.00
N PHE A 637 73.53 -49.20 -26.01
CA PHE A 637 74.44 -48.04 -26.03
C PHE A 637 73.89 -46.59 -26.07
N LEU A 638 73.83 -46.04 -24.85
CA LEU A 638 74.48 -44.82 -24.32
C LEU A 638 73.93 -43.39 -24.54
N ALA A 639 73.88 -42.74 -23.38
CA ALA A 639 73.79 -41.32 -23.08
C ALA A 639 74.85 -40.43 -23.72
N TRP A 640 74.48 -39.16 -23.97
CA TRP A 640 75.35 -38.02 -23.66
C TRP A 640 74.53 -36.73 -23.41
N PRO A 641 75.07 -35.78 -22.60
CA PRO A 641 74.36 -34.65 -22.00
C PRO A 641 74.59 -33.34 -22.76
N SER A 642 73.74 -32.34 -22.51
CA SER A 642 74.07 -30.94 -22.76
C SER A 642 73.69 -30.07 -21.56
N ASN A 643 74.74 -29.48 -21.00
CA ASN A 643 74.78 -28.49 -19.94
C ASN A 643 74.27 -27.10 -20.41
N THR A 644 73.99 -26.26 -19.40
CA THR A 644 73.85 -24.79 -19.39
C THR A 644 72.52 -24.24 -19.92
N LEU A 645 71.75 -23.41 -19.20
CA LEU A 645 72.13 -22.32 -18.31
C LEU A 645 71.25 -22.25 -17.04
N ARG A 646 71.91 -21.99 -15.91
CA ARG A 646 71.33 -21.57 -14.64
C ARG A 646 71.56 -20.07 -14.55
N GLU A 647 70.52 -19.26 -14.52
CA GLU A 647 70.56 -17.92 -13.93
C GLU A 647 69.46 -17.80 -12.89
N TRP A 648 69.88 -17.38 -11.70
CA TRP A 648 69.03 -17.08 -10.57
C TRP A 648 68.33 -15.74 -10.79
N ALA A 649 67.00 -15.72 -10.65
CA ALA A 649 66.28 -14.55 -10.19
C ALA A 649 65.53 -14.95 -8.91
N SER A 650 66.12 -14.58 -7.78
CA SER A 650 65.44 -14.50 -6.50
C SER A 650 64.33 -13.45 -6.63
N TRP A 651 63.07 -13.86 -6.47
CA TRP A 651 62.03 -12.94 -6.03
C TRP A 651 61.25 -13.57 -4.87
N LYS A 652 61.44 -12.99 -3.68
CA LYS A 652 60.42 -12.96 -2.63
C LYS A 652 59.48 -11.81 -3.01
N GLY A 653 58.23 -12.15 -3.30
CA GLY A 653 57.07 -11.28 -3.55
C GLY A 653 55.82 -12.12 -3.26
N PRO A 654 54.70 -11.51 -2.86
CA PRO A 654 53.63 -12.17 -2.11
C PRO A 654 52.93 -13.25 -2.94
N SER A 655 52.42 -14.26 -2.24
CA SER A 655 51.51 -15.31 -2.71
C SER A 655 50.47 -14.75 -3.70
N ASP A 656 50.62 -15.14 -4.97
CA ASP A 656 49.68 -14.81 -6.03
C ASP A 656 48.41 -15.67 -5.91
N GLN A 657 47.31 -15.04 -6.30
CA GLN A 657 45.91 -15.45 -6.16
C GLN A 657 45.61 -16.81 -6.79
N ALA A 658 44.74 -17.56 -6.10
CA ALA A 658 44.08 -18.75 -6.62
C ALA A 658 43.38 -18.45 -7.96
N GLY A 659 43.49 -19.37 -8.92
CA GLY A 659 42.70 -19.34 -10.16
C GLY A 659 43.53 -19.26 -11.44
N THR A 660 44.32 -20.28 -11.73
CA THR A 660 44.46 -20.80 -13.10
C THR A 660 44.84 -22.26 -12.99
N THR A 661 43.86 -23.16 -13.10
CA THR A 661 44.14 -24.59 -13.28
C THR A 661 44.88 -24.75 -14.60
N HIS A 662 46.11 -25.25 -14.54
CA HIS A 662 46.83 -25.65 -15.74
C HIS A 662 46.12 -26.85 -16.34
N VAL A 663 45.46 -26.66 -17.48
CA VAL A 663 44.85 -27.74 -18.28
C VAL A 663 45.93 -28.76 -18.63
N CYS A 664 45.94 -29.89 -17.92
CA CYS A 664 46.76 -31.05 -18.25
C CYS A 664 46.15 -31.78 -19.45
N ARG A 665 46.47 -31.34 -20.66
CA ARG A 665 46.36 -32.24 -21.83
C ARG A 665 47.53 -33.22 -21.78
N PRO A 666 47.31 -34.54 -21.75
CA PRO A 666 48.37 -35.47 -22.14
C PRO A 666 48.71 -35.15 -23.60
N THR A 667 49.88 -34.56 -23.83
CA THR A 667 50.42 -34.39 -25.18
C THR A 667 50.59 -35.77 -25.78
N GLN A 668 49.95 -36.00 -26.94
CA GLN A 668 50.17 -37.20 -27.76
C GLN A 668 51.68 -37.40 -27.98
N GLY A 669 52.20 -38.53 -27.49
CA GLY A 669 53.49 -39.09 -27.83
C GLY A 669 53.30 -40.32 -28.71
#